data_AF-A0A507E3K0-F1
#
_entry.id   AF-A0A507E3K0-F1
#
_cell.length_a   1.000
_cell.length_b   1.000
_cell.length_c   1.000
_cell.angle_alpha   90.00
_cell.angle_beta   90.00
_cell.angle_gamma   90.00
#
_symmetry.space_group_name_H-M   'P 1'
#
loop_
_entity.id
_entity.type
_entity.pdbx_description
1 polymer ?
#
loop_
_entity_poly.entity_id
_entity_poly.type
_entity_poly.pdbx_seq_one_letter_code
_entity_poly.pdbx_strand_id
1 'polypeptide(L)'
;MSDPEASAAPQSWTAPPALSPNVSFQTMPNQHESYDTHSAMEQTPDHSHTMHHLAADSDSLTGDREDSNGPEDEEITENEATMDPDNPLMERVQAALYKQLSEQRTKMQLELREREEAVRVTLGRREAVGVELYSLQQQLARQQAMLEGTQDNLAVVRGLREEAERVLKQANSEWKDHKVKSDHHVRNLDQQKQELEKISRTIKQVDLYNEQLRSKILVAKRTTMKAEEDLVRQEQDKKRQDYFIDHLTEQLRRLQERRALFETQLIAQQRETKAALETLQDAATEMEAIQFEKRQLVHQWKSSLIALQRREDVVQQIDEGIQKNKNTILSMNGEVSGFRLSLRKAQEQNETLTVLLNKLEGEVSRLRREIAGIADQKDKLKESYTMYTRSLEQTEGELAIVMQERQSLQLELSTVQKQTRLAVTATQKLSDEIAEHLQAQLSISKGAQGTRRDNSKLRIAIHEKESTIAQVQNDLGHIRLETLNVTARIRSMKDAVAVLDKELADRNGLVEKYELEIRRRNDELGKKQGEVDLLNKKYDQLTAKNQDESMGPLEATIHNLSKLVQQKEKECTHLSQFWLRSQNELVSLTKRTGEVSDETQELRMRLTVLSRKKMVVNNAFDTELKEIREHQRNIRQLQHDMVKINTLLTRHAVVQNKLEENNLDLEQEFRGKLKHAELESIHLEQNVIDLKSEKQRALQGLIEAERQMMLWEKKIQLARETQAALDPNVGATEIREMEAEIHRMRLRHASMLKLQEKMIAEMEKSVYRRESIATRTKTKGKGGGQMSLQNAIADLTKKIRTTLSDLRECDQDVGTLQSSHDSLATQLQDATRSIGGLEAKEAQLLSEIDTFMRKCELIANQTLLQQRQARRYRDFQEGRYTFLVKDPEQRGAEAERQQSRLDNIATVLRVIEEEYGETVKTNMEPIHSFLAAGLAVR
;
A
#
# COMPACT_ATOMS: atom_id res chain seq x y z
N MET A 1 -9.44 -35.33 43.38
CA MET A 1 -9.02 -35.77 42.04
C MET A 1 -8.27 -34.62 41.39
N SER A 2 -7.01 -34.75 40.94
CA SER A 2 -6.04 -35.81 41.23
C SER A 2 -4.63 -35.25 41.01
N ASP A 3 -3.87 -35.06 42.08
CA ASP A 3 -2.41 -35.25 42.06
C ASP A 3 -2.12 -36.78 42.11
N PRO A 4 -0.87 -37.27 41.96
CA PRO A 4 0.36 -36.59 41.51
C PRO A 4 1.05 -37.32 40.32
N GLU A 5 2.18 -36.78 39.84
CA GLU A 5 3.46 -37.47 39.53
C GLU A 5 4.39 -36.47 38.76
N ALA A 6 5.62 -36.09 39.12
CA ALA A 6 6.70 -36.55 40.03
C ALA A 6 7.88 -37.28 39.35
N SER A 7 9.07 -37.16 39.98
CA SER A 7 10.29 -37.96 39.79
C SER A 7 11.17 -37.80 38.52
N ALA A 8 12.13 -36.87 38.56
CA ALA A 8 13.57 -37.04 38.23
C ALA A 8 14.24 -35.63 38.12
N ALA A 9 15.22 -35.16 38.90
CA ALA A 9 16.16 -35.73 39.88
C ALA A 9 17.25 -36.67 39.27
N PRO A 10 18.51 -36.66 39.77
CA PRO A 10 19.22 -35.62 40.56
C PRO A 10 20.72 -35.44 40.13
N GLN A 11 21.53 -34.84 41.01
CA GLN A 11 23.01 -34.88 41.09
C GLN A 11 23.78 -34.07 40.02
N SER A 12 24.78 -33.20 40.29
CA SER A 12 25.68 -32.85 41.42
C SER A 12 27.13 -33.36 41.30
N TRP A 13 28.05 -32.67 41.98
CA TRP A 13 29.52 -32.86 42.02
C TRP A 13 30.22 -32.23 40.79
N THR A 14 31.43 -31.68 40.89
CA THR A 14 32.51 -31.96 41.86
C THR A 14 33.07 -30.76 42.64
N ALA A 15 33.27 -31.02 43.93
CA ALA A 15 34.40 -30.58 44.76
C ALA A 15 34.70 -31.74 45.75
N PRO A 16 35.80 -31.74 46.54
CA PRO A 16 37.04 -30.98 46.48
C PRO A 16 38.16 -31.92 45.95
N PRO A 17 39.26 -32.37 46.64
CA PRO A 17 39.65 -32.38 48.07
C PRO A 17 40.91 -31.48 48.33
N ALA A 18 41.63 -31.45 49.46
CA ALA A 18 41.55 -32.05 50.81
C ALA A 18 42.02 -30.96 51.81
N LEU A 19 41.48 -30.79 53.03
CA LEU A 19 41.65 -31.63 54.23
C LEU A 19 43.12 -31.92 54.62
N SER A 20 43.48 -31.44 55.82
CA SER A 20 44.70 -31.75 56.58
C SER A 20 44.69 -33.19 57.10
N PRO A 21 45.86 -33.74 57.52
CA PRO A 21 46.11 -33.89 58.98
C PRO A 21 47.60 -33.91 59.42
N ASN A 22 47.83 -33.90 60.74
CA ASN A 22 48.99 -34.50 61.48
C ASN A 22 50.41 -33.93 61.23
N VAL A 23 51.42 -33.97 62.12
CA VAL A 23 51.64 -34.41 63.54
C VAL A 23 52.47 -33.26 64.18
N SER A 24 52.02 -32.48 65.19
CA SER A 24 52.05 -32.66 66.66
C SER A 24 53.40 -32.99 67.34
N PHE A 25 53.58 -32.49 68.57
CA PHE A 25 54.77 -32.56 69.47
C PHE A 25 56.01 -31.78 68.99
N GLN A 26 56.88 -31.20 69.87
CA GLN A 26 57.00 -31.14 71.34
C GLN A 26 57.68 -29.77 71.69
N THR A 27 57.58 -29.10 72.84
CA THR A 27 57.17 -29.47 74.22
C THR A 27 56.67 -28.22 74.99
N MET A 28 55.75 -28.39 75.95
CA MET A 28 55.43 -27.41 77.03
C MET A 28 56.43 -27.56 78.21
N PRO A 29 56.55 -26.60 79.17
CA PRO A 29 55.59 -26.39 80.29
C PRO A 29 54.97 -24.97 80.24
N ASN A 30 53.72 -24.65 80.63
CA ASN A 30 52.80 -25.14 81.68
C ASN A 30 53.35 -24.90 83.11
N GLN A 31 52.61 -24.40 84.12
CA GLN A 31 51.34 -24.95 84.65
C GLN A 31 50.52 -23.91 85.47
N HIS A 32 49.19 -24.12 85.53
CA HIS A 32 48.27 -24.12 86.69
C HIS A 32 48.39 -23.03 87.79
N GLU A 33 47.35 -22.22 88.07
CA GLU A 33 46.08 -22.48 88.80
C GLU A 33 46.15 -22.41 90.35
N SER A 34 45.51 -21.36 90.88
CA SER A 34 44.50 -21.43 91.96
C SER A 34 44.86 -21.63 93.45
N TYR A 35 43.94 -21.11 94.28
CA TYR A 35 43.53 -21.49 95.65
C TYR A 35 44.49 -21.44 96.86
N ASP A 36 44.09 -20.57 97.79
CA ASP A 36 43.90 -20.77 99.24
C ASP A 36 45.01 -21.28 100.20
N THR A 37 45.46 -20.30 101.00
CA THR A 37 45.51 -20.32 102.49
C THR A 37 46.64 -21.03 103.25
N HIS A 38 46.98 -20.40 104.39
CA HIS A 38 47.59 -20.97 105.61
C HIS A 38 49.05 -21.50 105.56
N SER A 39 49.86 -21.40 106.62
CA SER A 39 49.81 -20.53 107.81
C SER A 39 51.16 -20.54 108.56
N ALA A 40 51.66 -19.37 108.98
CA ALA A 40 52.63 -19.12 110.04
C ALA A 40 52.56 -17.61 110.36
N MET A 41 52.24 -17.17 111.57
CA MET A 41 53.18 -16.90 112.69
C MET A 41 54.21 -15.80 112.33
N GLU A 42 54.36 -14.70 113.08
CA GLU A 42 53.93 -14.47 114.47
C GLU A 42 53.74 -12.98 114.86
N GLN A 43 52.76 -12.72 115.73
CA GLN A 43 52.56 -11.63 116.73
C GLN A 43 53.10 -10.19 116.44
N THR A 44 52.35 -9.08 116.37
CA THR A 44 51.42 -8.40 117.35
C THR A 44 52.09 -7.87 118.64
N PRO A 45 51.66 -6.76 119.28
CA PRO A 45 50.76 -5.65 118.87
C PRO A 45 51.25 -4.22 119.32
N ASP A 46 50.31 -3.25 119.41
CA ASP A 46 50.27 -2.10 120.35
C ASP A 46 51.25 -0.91 120.21
N HIS A 47 51.05 0.24 120.87
CA HIS A 47 49.89 1.15 121.09
C HIS A 47 50.41 2.34 121.95
N SER A 48 49.79 3.54 121.88
CA SER A 48 50.04 4.73 122.75
C SER A 48 51.48 5.33 122.70
N HIS A 49 51.71 6.66 122.65
CA HIS A 49 51.48 7.70 123.68
C HIS A 49 52.16 7.34 125.02
N THR A 50 53.03 8.18 125.60
CA THR A 50 52.66 9.46 126.25
C THR A 50 53.91 10.36 126.49
N MET A 51 53.69 11.62 126.88
CA MET A 51 54.70 12.57 127.42
C MET A 51 55.48 12.02 128.64
N HIS A 52 56.57 12.60 129.18
CA HIS A 52 56.78 14.03 129.51
C HIS A 52 58.25 14.41 129.90
N HIS A 53 58.45 15.65 130.36
CA HIS A 53 59.72 16.30 130.73
C HIS A 53 60.60 15.58 131.77
N LEU A 54 61.93 15.78 131.68
CA LEU A 54 62.84 16.57 132.57
C LEU A 54 64.25 16.50 131.89
N ALA A 55 65.02 17.57 131.64
CA ALA A 55 65.58 18.64 132.48
C ALA A 55 66.79 18.20 133.35
N ALA A 56 67.96 18.82 133.11
CA ALA A 56 69.25 18.66 133.82
C ALA A 56 69.90 17.25 133.74
N ASP A 57 71.21 17.07 133.92
CA ASP A 57 72.40 17.86 133.52
C ASP A 57 73.65 16.95 133.66
N SER A 58 74.75 17.21 132.93
CA SER A 58 75.99 16.37 132.91
C SER A 58 75.79 14.88 132.46
N ASP A 59 76.78 14.16 131.92
CA ASP A 59 78.25 14.26 132.04
C ASP A 59 78.97 14.10 130.67
N SER A 60 80.29 13.95 130.74
CA SER A 60 81.32 14.18 129.72
C SER A 60 81.93 12.87 129.16
N LEU A 61 83.17 12.93 128.63
CA LEU A 61 83.96 11.88 127.94
C LEU A 61 83.63 11.74 126.43
N THR A 62 84.57 11.74 125.47
CA THR A 62 86.06 11.91 125.43
C THR A 62 86.43 12.73 124.17
N GLY A 63 87.66 13.20 123.91
CA GLY A 63 88.93 13.22 124.67
C GLY A 63 90.08 13.78 123.80
N ASP A 64 91.16 14.19 124.47
CA ASP A 64 92.53 14.45 124.01
C ASP A 64 92.85 15.33 122.78
N ARG A 65 93.82 16.23 122.97
CA ARG A 65 94.83 16.58 121.95
C ARG A 65 96.12 17.15 122.56
N GLU A 66 97.22 16.53 122.19
CA GLU A 66 98.62 16.96 122.41
C GLU A 66 98.92 18.18 121.49
N ASP A 67 100.05 18.90 121.53
CA ASP A 67 101.33 18.78 122.26
C ASP A 67 102.06 20.15 122.25
N SER A 68 103.12 20.36 123.04
CA SER A 68 104.37 21.10 122.66
C SER A 68 105.36 21.32 123.80
N ASN A 69 106.66 21.23 123.49
CA ASN A 69 107.81 21.40 124.39
C ASN A 69 108.58 22.71 124.14
N GLY A 70 109.36 23.20 125.12
CA GLY A 70 110.51 24.10 124.88
C GLY A 70 110.90 25.06 126.02
N PRO A 71 112.16 25.05 126.50
CA PRO A 71 112.72 26.05 127.44
C PRO A 71 113.58 27.13 126.74
N GLU A 72 114.14 28.06 127.53
CA GLU A 72 114.88 29.25 127.06
C GLU A 72 116.43 29.12 127.17
N ASP A 73 117.13 29.69 126.18
CA ASP A 73 118.38 30.50 126.11
C ASP A 73 119.27 30.68 127.40
N GLU A 74 120.56 31.04 127.44
CA GLU A 74 121.79 31.05 126.58
C GLU A 74 123.01 31.48 127.48
N GLU A 75 124.27 31.52 126.98
CA GLU A 75 125.19 32.71 127.04
C GLU A 75 126.73 32.45 126.91
N ILE A 76 127.33 33.09 125.88
CA ILE A 76 128.55 33.97 125.86
C ILE A 76 130.01 33.44 126.12
N THR A 77 130.98 34.06 125.42
CA THR A 77 132.46 33.89 125.48
C THR A 77 133.21 35.22 125.18
N GLU A 78 134.53 35.34 125.44
CA GLU A 78 135.38 36.50 125.06
C GLU A 78 136.88 36.19 124.74
N ASN A 79 137.43 36.87 123.71
CA ASN A 79 138.81 37.40 123.48
C ASN A 79 140.04 36.42 123.50
N GLU A 80 141.28 36.73 123.03
CA GLU A 80 141.95 37.97 122.57
C GLU A 80 143.09 37.70 121.50
N ALA A 81 143.87 38.72 121.09
CA ALA A 81 144.88 38.72 119.98
C ALA A 81 146.34 39.05 120.47
N THR A 82 147.41 39.41 119.72
CA THR A 82 147.69 39.94 118.34
C THR A 82 149.17 39.71 117.94
N MET A 83 149.62 39.96 116.69
CA MET A 83 151.05 40.16 116.29
C MET A 83 151.23 41.08 115.06
N ASP A 84 152.41 41.70 114.93
CA ASP A 84 152.73 42.97 114.22
C ASP A 84 152.94 42.95 112.67
N PRO A 85 153.06 44.14 111.99
CA PRO A 85 152.67 44.27 110.57
C PRO A 85 153.69 44.85 109.55
N ASP A 86 154.92 45.23 109.89
CA ASP A 86 155.85 45.93 108.96
C ASP A 86 156.63 45.00 107.99
N ASN A 87 155.96 44.48 106.94
CA ASN A 87 156.64 43.96 105.73
C ASN A 87 155.72 44.03 104.49
N PRO A 88 156.10 44.71 103.36
CA PRO A 88 155.13 45.32 102.43
C PRO A 88 154.32 44.40 101.50
N LEU A 89 154.24 43.10 101.79
CA LEU A 89 153.47 42.11 101.03
C LEU A 89 152.57 41.21 101.90
N MET A 90 152.47 41.47 103.22
CA MET A 90 151.68 40.65 104.17
C MET A 90 150.44 41.36 104.75
N GLU A 91 150.42 42.69 104.85
CA GLU A 91 149.34 43.49 105.48
C GLU A 91 147.92 43.07 105.07
N ARG A 92 147.71 42.82 103.77
CA ARG A 92 146.39 42.50 103.19
C ARG A 92 145.80 41.17 103.66
N VAL A 93 146.58 40.30 104.31
CA VAL A 93 146.10 39.05 104.90
C VAL A 93 145.56 39.28 106.32
N GLN A 94 146.19 40.17 107.10
CA GLN A 94 145.76 40.48 108.48
C GLN A 94 144.44 41.26 108.50
N ALA A 95 144.25 42.22 107.59
CA ALA A 95 143.04 43.06 107.52
C ALA A 95 141.73 42.28 107.28
N ALA A 96 141.80 41.12 106.61
CA ALA A 96 140.63 40.30 106.31
C ALA A 96 139.99 39.66 107.56
N LEU A 97 140.82 39.36 108.58
CA LEU A 97 140.39 38.62 109.77
C LEU A 97 139.64 39.52 110.77
N TYR A 98 140.01 40.80 110.85
CA TYR A 98 139.45 41.74 111.83
C TYR A 98 137.97 42.07 111.56
N LYS A 99 137.58 42.24 110.28
CA LYS A 99 136.21 42.63 109.90
C LYS A 99 135.15 41.61 110.33
N GLN A 100 135.51 40.32 110.36
CA GLN A 100 134.57 39.23 110.61
C GLN A 100 133.99 39.23 112.04
N LEU A 101 134.72 39.74 113.03
CA LEU A 101 134.30 39.74 114.43
C LEU A 101 133.34 40.90 114.76
N SER A 102 133.49 42.05 114.11
CA SER A 102 132.66 43.24 114.39
C SER A 102 131.19 43.07 113.98
N GLU A 103 130.90 42.34 112.91
CA GLU A 103 129.54 42.24 112.34
C GLU A 103 128.61 41.33 113.17
N GLN A 104 129.15 40.43 114.00
CA GLN A 104 128.35 39.53 114.84
C GLN A 104 127.76 40.24 116.06
N ARG A 105 128.53 41.11 116.75
CA ARG A 105 128.08 41.80 117.98
C ARG A 105 126.85 42.68 117.75
N THR A 106 126.72 43.27 116.56
CA THR A 106 125.57 44.11 116.19
C THR A 106 124.27 43.34 115.95
N LYS A 107 124.31 42.00 115.76
CA LYS A 107 123.11 41.21 115.43
C LYS A 107 122.29 40.86 116.68
N MET A 108 122.94 40.37 117.74
CA MET A 108 122.25 39.91 118.97
C MET A 108 121.42 41.02 119.65
N GLN A 109 121.87 42.28 119.60
CA GLN A 109 121.15 43.42 120.20
C GLN A 109 119.85 43.83 119.48
N LEU A 110 119.59 43.28 118.29
CA LEU A 110 118.40 43.58 117.50
C LEU A 110 117.29 42.56 117.81
N GLU A 111 117.65 41.28 117.87
CA GLU A 111 116.73 40.14 118.05
C GLU A 111 115.99 40.17 119.41
N LEU A 112 116.61 40.74 120.46
CA LEU A 112 115.96 40.91 121.77
C LEU A 112 114.70 41.78 121.69
N ARG A 113 114.73 42.88 120.91
CA ARG A 113 113.60 43.83 120.84
C ARG A 113 112.41 43.27 120.06
N GLU A 114 112.66 42.40 119.08
CA GLU A 114 111.61 41.77 118.27
C GLU A 114 110.75 40.79 119.09
N ARG A 115 111.33 40.18 120.15
CA ARG A 115 110.62 39.25 121.04
C ARG A 115 109.58 39.94 121.93
N GLU A 116 109.91 41.09 122.53
CA GLU A 116 109.02 41.80 123.46
C GLU A 116 107.73 42.27 122.79
N GLU A 117 107.83 42.84 121.58
CA GLU A 117 106.66 43.41 120.90
C GLU A 117 105.68 42.35 120.38
N ALA A 118 106.17 41.14 120.09
CA ALA A 118 105.34 40.00 119.67
C ALA A 118 104.34 39.55 120.75
N VAL A 119 104.74 39.56 122.03
CA VAL A 119 103.90 39.12 123.17
C VAL A 119 102.69 40.05 123.36
N ARG A 120 102.84 41.34 123.10
CA ARG A 120 101.73 42.31 123.18
C ARG A 120 100.66 42.06 122.12
N VAL A 121 101.04 41.59 120.93
CA VAL A 121 100.13 41.37 119.79
C VAL A 121 99.26 40.11 119.98
N THR A 122 99.78 39.06 120.65
CA THR A 122 99.02 37.82 120.86
C THR A 122 97.90 37.98 121.89
N LEU A 123 98.12 38.77 122.96
CA LEU A 123 97.11 39.04 123.98
C LEU A 123 95.87 39.76 123.41
N GLY A 124 96.08 40.85 122.65
CA GLY A 124 94.97 41.60 122.04
C GLY A 124 94.15 40.78 121.02
N ARG A 125 94.78 39.80 120.34
CA ARG A 125 94.06 38.85 119.47
C ARG A 125 93.15 37.91 120.25
N ARG A 126 93.51 37.51 121.48
CA ARG A 126 92.69 36.62 122.31
C ARG A 126 91.38 37.29 122.72
N GLU A 127 91.41 38.59 123.01
CA GLU A 127 90.24 39.36 123.42
C GLU A 127 89.27 39.59 122.26
N ALA A 128 89.78 39.91 121.06
CA ALA A 128 88.97 40.05 119.85
C ALA A 128 88.17 38.77 119.52
N VAL A 129 88.83 37.62 119.51
CA VAL A 129 88.20 36.31 119.24
C VAL A 129 87.11 35.99 120.28
N GLY A 130 87.26 36.41 121.54
CA GLY A 130 86.23 36.25 122.58
C GLY A 130 84.94 37.02 122.26
N VAL A 131 85.05 38.25 121.75
CA VAL A 131 83.91 39.08 121.34
C VAL A 131 83.24 38.52 120.08
N GLU A 132 84.03 38.09 119.10
CA GLU A 132 83.53 37.44 117.88
C GLU A 132 82.71 36.17 118.21
N LEU A 133 83.21 35.32 119.11
CA LEU A 133 82.55 34.08 119.51
C LEU A 133 81.21 34.33 120.21
N TYR A 134 81.12 35.33 121.09
CA TYR A 134 79.84 35.75 121.70
C TYR A 134 78.86 36.29 120.65
N SER A 135 79.34 37.06 119.66
CA SER A 135 78.51 37.56 118.57
C SER A 135 77.95 36.44 117.69
N LEU A 136 78.75 35.39 117.44
CA LEU A 136 78.34 34.20 116.70
C LEU A 136 77.31 33.37 117.47
N GLN A 137 77.45 33.22 118.79
CA GLN A 137 76.45 32.56 119.63
C GLN A 137 75.08 33.26 119.54
N GLN A 138 75.05 34.61 119.56
CA GLN A 138 73.79 35.35 119.44
C GLN A 138 73.24 35.38 118.01
N GLN A 139 74.07 35.24 116.98
CA GLN A 139 73.60 34.99 115.60
C GLN A 139 72.97 33.60 115.46
N LEU A 140 73.60 32.58 116.04
CA LEU A 140 73.13 31.19 116.02
C LEU A 140 71.76 31.05 116.70
N ALA A 141 71.57 31.66 117.88
CA ALA A 141 70.27 31.68 118.56
C ALA A 141 69.15 32.34 117.71
N ARG A 142 69.46 33.42 116.97
CA ARG A 142 68.51 34.03 116.03
C ARG A 142 68.20 33.12 114.84
N GLN A 143 69.19 32.38 114.33
CA GLN A 143 68.99 31.42 113.24
C GLN A 143 68.15 30.22 113.68
N GLN A 144 68.28 29.75 114.92
CA GLN A 144 67.44 28.71 115.50
C GLN A 144 65.98 29.15 115.61
N ALA A 145 65.70 30.32 116.19
CA ALA A 145 64.34 30.87 116.26
C ALA A 145 63.72 31.12 114.87
N MET A 146 64.51 31.55 113.89
CA MET A 146 64.06 31.64 112.49
C MET A 146 63.79 30.27 111.88
N LEU A 147 64.58 29.23 112.19
CA LEU A 147 64.35 27.87 111.74
C LEU A 147 63.04 27.30 112.27
N GLU A 148 62.79 27.44 113.58
CA GLU A 148 61.52 27.05 114.22
C GLU A 148 60.33 27.75 113.55
N GLY A 149 60.42 29.09 113.39
CA GLY A 149 59.42 29.86 112.65
C GLY A 149 59.22 29.40 111.20
N THR A 150 60.27 28.95 110.50
CA THR A 150 60.10 28.35 109.16
C THR A 150 59.48 26.96 109.20
N GLN A 151 59.70 26.15 110.24
CA GLN A 151 59.09 24.84 110.39
C GLN A 151 57.58 24.94 110.65
N ASP A 152 57.14 25.88 111.50
CA ASP A 152 55.72 26.17 111.72
C ASP A 152 55.04 26.65 110.44
N ASN A 153 55.67 27.57 109.69
CA ASN A 153 55.17 27.99 108.38
C ASN A 153 55.08 26.82 107.39
N LEU A 154 56.04 25.88 107.41
CA LEU A 154 56.01 24.69 106.56
C LEU A 154 54.87 23.73 106.98
N ALA A 155 54.56 23.62 108.27
CA ALA A 155 53.41 22.87 108.77
C ALA A 155 52.08 23.49 108.30
N VAL A 156 51.92 24.82 108.40
CA VAL A 156 50.74 25.54 107.89
C VAL A 156 50.59 25.37 106.38
N VAL A 157 51.67 25.49 105.61
CA VAL A 157 51.67 25.29 104.15
C VAL A 157 51.34 23.83 103.78
N ARG A 158 51.75 22.83 104.58
CA ARG A 158 51.31 21.44 104.40
C ARG A 158 49.81 21.28 104.64
N GLY A 159 49.27 21.85 105.71
CA GLY A 159 47.83 21.84 106.00
C GLY A 159 47.00 22.43 104.86
N LEU A 160 47.34 23.66 104.44
CA LEU A 160 46.68 24.33 103.32
C LEU A 160 46.81 23.55 101.99
N ARG A 161 47.95 22.89 101.76
CA ARG A 161 48.13 22.00 100.60
C ARG A 161 47.23 20.77 100.69
N GLU A 162 47.13 20.11 101.83
CA GLU A 162 46.25 18.95 102.00
C GLU A 162 44.77 19.31 101.83
N GLU A 163 44.35 20.46 102.34
CA GLU A 163 43.00 20.99 102.14
C GLU A 163 42.75 21.30 100.66
N ALA A 164 43.67 21.98 99.98
CA ALA A 164 43.60 22.23 98.55
C ALA A 164 43.59 20.92 97.73
N GLU A 165 44.36 19.91 98.11
CA GLU A 165 44.33 18.59 97.47
C GLU A 165 43.01 17.85 97.73
N ARG A 166 42.39 17.97 98.91
CA ARG A 166 41.05 17.41 99.19
C ARG A 166 39.98 18.08 98.35
N VAL A 167 39.96 19.42 98.30
CA VAL A 167 39.03 20.21 97.48
C VAL A 167 39.23 19.89 95.99
N LEU A 168 40.47 19.79 95.51
CA LEU A 168 40.77 19.39 94.14
C LEU A 168 40.30 17.95 93.85
N LYS A 169 40.50 17.01 94.77
CA LYS A 169 40.00 15.63 94.64
C LYS A 169 38.46 15.61 94.56
N GLN A 170 37.76 16.37 95.40
CA GLN A 170 36.30 16.52 95.38
C GLN A 170 35.79 17.14 94.07
N ALA A 171 36.33 18.30 93.67
CA ALA A 171 35.97 18.96 92.42
C ALA A 171 36.29 18.10 91.18
N ASN A 172 37.31 17.24 91.23
CA ASN A 172 37.65 16.32 90.14
C ASN A 172 36.70 15.09 90.11
N SER A 173 36.19 14.61 91.24
CA SER A 173 35.06 13.66 91.25
C SER A 173 33.77 14.30 90.72
N GLU A 174 33.42 15.50 91.17
CA GLU A 174 32.24 16.24 90.68
C GLU A 174 32.34 16.53 89.18
N TRP A 175 33.50 16.96 88.69
CA TRP A 175 33.76 17.15 87.26
C TRP A 175 33.66 15.85 86.46
N LYS A 176 34.12 14.71 86.99
CA LYS A 176 33.93 13.40 86.35
C LYS A 176 32.45 13.02 86.28
N ASP A 177 31.69 13.22 87.35
CA ASP A 177 30.25 12.95 87.37
C ASP A 177 29.49 13.88 86.42
N HIS A 178 29.82 15.17 86.39
CA HIS A 178 29.27 16.13 85.44
C HIS A 178 29.67 15.81 84.00
N LYS A 179 30.89 15.30 83.76
CA LYS A 179 31.31 14.81 82.45
C LYS A 179 30.54 13.56 82.04
N VAL A 180 30.37 12.56 82.91
CA VAL A 180 29.57 11.36 82.62
C VAL A 180 28.10 11.72 82.34
N LYS A 181 27.53 12.66 83.09
CA LYS A 181 26.19 13.22 82.82
C LYS A 181 26.15 13.95 81.47
N SER A 182 27.16 14.76 81.15
CA SER A 182 27.27 15.46 79.87
C SER A 182 27.41 14.49 78.69
N ASP A 183 28.32 13.50 78.78
CA ASP A 183 28.50 12.44 77.78
C ASP A 183 27.22 11.62 77.59
N HIS A 184 26.45 11.38 78.66
CA HIS A 184 25.12 10.76 78.58
C HIS A 184 24.09 11.67 77.89
N HIS A 185 24.03 12.96 78.22
CA HIS A 185 23.17 13.92 77.53
C HIS A 185 23.53 14.06 76.04
N VAL A 186 24.82 14.06 75.68
CA VAL A 186 25.28 14.05 74.28
C VAL A 186 24.82 12.77 73.56
N ARG A 187 25.01 11.59 74.17
CA ARG A 187 24.53 10.32 73.59
C ARG A 187 23.01 10.29 73.41
N ASN A 188 22.24 10.78 74.39
CA ASN A 188 20.78 10.85 74.30
C ASN A 188 20.33 11.87 73.24
N LEU A 189 21.04 13.00 73.13
CA LEU A 189 20.79 14.03 72.12
C LEU A 189 21.13 13.52 70.71
N ASP A 190 22.19 12.72 70.55
CA ASP A 190 22.54 12.09 69.27
C ASP A 190 21.60 10.93 68.92
N GLN A 191 21.08 10.18 69.90
CA GLN A 191 19.96 9.26 69.69
C GLN A 191 18.71 10.00 69.22
N GLN A 192 18.35 11.11 69.87
CA GLN A 192 17.23 11.96 69.47
C GLN A 192 17.45 12.62 68.10
N LYS A 193 18.67 13.01 67.72
CA LYS A 193 19.01 13.41 66.34
C LYS A 193 18.77 12.27 65.36
N GLN A 194 19.24 11.06 65.67
CA GLN A 194 19.02 9.90 64.79
C GLN A 194 17.53 9.53 64.67
N GLU A 195 16.74 9.71 65.72
CA GLU A 195 15.29 9.55 65.67
C GLU A 195 14.61 10.66 64.88
N LEU A 196 14.96 11.93 65.09
CA LEU A 196 14.50 13.06 64.29
C LEU A 196 14.92 12.94 62.83
N GLU A 197 16.08 12.37 62.52
CA GLU A 197 16.51 12.05 61.16
C GLU A 197 15.70 10.89 60.56
N LYS A 198 15.46 9.79 61.30
CA LYS A 198 14.59 8.69 60.87
C LYS A 198 13.17 9.22 60.58
N ILE A 199 12.63 10.04 61.47
CA ILE A 199 11.32 10.70 61.34
C ILE A 199 11.33 11.70 60.18
N SER A 200 12.39 12.48 59.98
CA SER A 200 12.52 13.39 58.82
C SER A 200 12.64 12.64 57.49
N ARG A 201 13.26 11.46 57.49
CA ARG A 201 13.33 10.56 56.31
C ARG A 201 11.96 9.92 56.02
N THR A 202 11.23 9.45 57.04
CA THR A 202 9.87 8.91 56.84
C THR A 202 8.85 9.99 56.48
N ILE A 203 8.93 11.19 57.06
CA ILE A 203 8.12 12.35 56.65
C ILE A 203 8.41 12.68 55.17
N LYS A 204 9.68 12.84 54.76
CA LYS A 204 10.02 13.07 53.35
C LYS A 204 9.54 11.95 52.42
N GLN A 205 9.58 10.69 52.87
CA GLN A 205 9.04 9.55 52.12
C GLN A 205 7.51 9.61 52.01
N VAL A 206 6.82 10.01 53.08
CA VAL A 206 5.36 10.21 53.11
C VAL A 206 4.93 11.42 52.28
N ASP A 207 5.70 12.51 52.27
CA ASP A 207 5.46 13.69 51.44
C ASP A 207 5.66 13.37 49.95
N LEU A 208 6.76 12.70 49.59
CA LEU A 208 6.96 12.19 48.23
C LEU A 208 5.86 11.20 47.82
N TYR A 209 5.39 10.35 48.74
CA TYR A 209 4.26 9.45 48.49
C TYR A 209 2.94 10.23 48.34
N ASN A 210 2.72 11.30 49.11
CA ASN A 210 1.56 12.18 49.01
C ASN A 210 1.56 13.01 47.73
N GLU A 211 2.72 13.46 47.24
CA GLU A 211 2.87 14.12 45.94
C GLU A 211 2.67 13.14 44.78
N GLN A 212 3.20 11.91 44.91
CA GLN A 212 2.92 10.83 43.96
C GLN A 212 1.43 10.43 43.98
N LEU A 213 0.77 10.40 45.14
CA LEU A 213 -0.68 10.16 45.23
C LEU A 213 -1.48 11.33 44.64
N ARG A 214 -1.14 12.59 44.96
CA ARG A 214 -1.81 13.78 44.38
C ARG A 214 -1.66 13.82 42.87
N SER A 215 -0.47 13.56 42.33
CA SER A 215 -0.25 13.48 40.88
C SER A 215 -0.94 12.27 40.26
N LYS A 216 -0.92 11.08 40.88
CA LYS A 216 -1.73 9.93 40.44
C LYS A 216 -3.24 10.21 40.49
N ILE A 217 -3.75 10.94 41.47
CA ILE A 217 -5.16 11.35 41.58
C ILE A 217 -5.52 12.42 40.54
N LEU A 218 -4.62 13.36 40.24
CA LEU A 218 -4.82 14.35 39.17
C LEU A 218 -4.77 13.70 37.78
N VAL A 219 -3.86 12.75 37.55
CA VAL A 219 -3.82 11.93 36.33
C VAL A 219 -5.08 11.08 36.25
N ALA A 220 -5.47 10.38 37.32
CA ALA A 220 -6.70 9.58 37.39
C ALA A 220 -7.93 10.44 37.06
N LYS A 221 -8.10 11.60 37.71
CA LYS A 221 -9.18 12.54 37.44
C LYS A 221 -9.15 13.07 36.01
N ARG A 222 -7.98 13.32 35.42
CA ARG A 222 -7.86 13.71 34.02
C ARG A 222 -8.20 12.57 33.07
N THR A 223 -7.88 11.32 33.43
CA THR A 223 -8.28 10.13 32.65
C THR A 223 -9.76 9.79 32.82
N THR A 224 -10.38 10.01 33.99
CA THR A 224 -11.83 9.83 34.14
C THR A 224 -12.58 10.94 33.42
N MET A 225 -12.19 12.21 33.55
CA MET A 225 -12.82 13.30 32.78
C MET A 225 -12.63 13.11 31.27
N LYS A 226 -11.47 12.63 30.80
CA LYS A 226 -11.30 12.26 29.39
C LYS A 226 -12.18 11.07 29.00
N ALA A 227 -12.27 10.04 29.83
CA ALA A 227 -13.14 8.89 29.58
C ALA A 227 -14.63 9.27 29.61
N GLU A 228 -15.04 10.22 30.44
CA GLU A 228 -16.38 10.82 30.46
C GLU A 228 -16.64 11.64 29.19
N GLU A 229 -15.69 12.47 28.74
CA GLU A 229 -15.79 13.17 27.45
C GLU A 229 -15.88 12.17 26.27
N ASP A 230 -15.04 11.14 26.24
CA ASP A 230 -15.00 10.14 25.17
C ASP A 230 -16.24 9.21 25.22
N LEU A 231 -16.79 8.94 26.41
CA LEU A 231 -18.08 8.24 26.58
C LEU A 231 -19.25 9.12 26.12
N VAL A 232 -19.25 10.42 26.43
CA VAL A 232 -20.26 11.37 25.93
C VAL A 232 -20.17 11.53 24.41
N ARG A 233 -18.96 11.51 23.82
CA ARG A 233 -18.76 11.44 22.36
C ARG A 233 -19.33 10.14 21.79
N GLN A 234 -19.00 8.99 22.39
CA GLN A 234 -19.54 7.68 21.99
C GLN A 234 -21.06 7.60 22.16
N GLU A 235 -21.66 8.24 23.16
CA GLU A 235 -23.11 8.38 23.29
C GLU A 235 -23.73 9.23 22.18
N GLN A 236 -23.08 10.34 21.79
CA GLN A 236 -23.57 11.18 20.68
C GLN A 236 -23.47 10.43 19.34
N ASP A 237 -22.37 9.73 19.09
CA ASP A 237 -22.19 8.91 17.88
C ASP A 237 -23.07 7.66 17.89
N LYS A 238 -23.33 7.06 19.06
CA LYS A 238 -24.33 6.00 19.19
C LYS A 238 -25.73 6.55 18.92
N LYS A 239 -26.14 7.69 19.49
CA LYS A 239 -27.45 8.32 19.18
C LYS A 239 -27.59 8.65 17.69
N ARG A 240 -26.51 9.07 17.01
CA ARG A 240 -26.47 9.22 15.54
C ARG A 240 -26.66 7.89 14.80
N GLN A 241 -26.02 6.81 15.27
CA GLN A 241 -26.19 5.46 14.72
C GLN A 241 -27.61 4.92 14.96
N ASP A 242 -28.15 5.09 16.17
CA ASP A 242 -29.52 4.69 16.54
C ASP A 242 -30.53 5.41 15.64
N TYR A 243 -30.44 6.73 15.45
CA TYR A 243 -31.30 7.46 14.49
C TYR A 243 -31.11 7.04 13.03
N PHE A 244 -29.90 6.61 12.63
CA PHE A 244 -29.64 6.07 11.30
C PHE A 244 -30.22 4.66 11.13
N ILE A 245 -30.21 3.83 12.17
CA ILE A 245 -30.86 2.53 12.24
C ILE A 245 -32.38 2.68 12.20
N ASP A 246 -32.95 3.63 12.94
CA ASP A 246 -34.38 3.99 12.86
C ASP A 246 -34.76 4.43 11.44
N HIS A 247 -33.92 5.25 10.80
CA HIS A 247 -34.16 5.67 9.42
C HIS A 247 -34.07 4.49 8.42
N LEU A 248 -33.07 3.62 8.55
CA LEU A 248 -32.91 2.44 7.70
C LEU A 248 -34.00 1.39 7.93
N THR A 249 -34.44 1.18 9.16
CA THR A 249 -35.53 0.24 9.48
C THR A 249 -36.88 0.77 9.00
N GLU A 250 -37.14 2.08 9.10
CA GLU A 250 -38.33 2.70 8.51
C GLU A 250 -38.29 2.70 6.98
N GLN A 251 -37.13 2.91 6.34
CA GLN A 251 -36.97 2.69 4.89
C GLN A 251 -37.23 1.22 4.52
N LEU A 252 -36.64 0.28 5.25
CA LEU A 252 -36.79 -1.16 5.03
C LEU A 252 -38.24 -1.62 5.22
N ARG A 253 -38.95 -1.09 6.22
CA ARG A 253 -40.39 -1.31 6.42
C ARG A 253 -41.20 -0.82 5.22
N ARG A 254 -40.97 0.41 4.75
CA ARG A 254 -41.64 0.96 3.56
C ARG A 254 -41.33 0.16 2.29
N LEU A 255 -40.12 -0.37 2.16
CA LEU A 255 -39.72 -1.25 1.06
C LEU A 255 -40.37 -2.65 1.15
N GLN A 256 -40.52 -3.20 2.37
CA GLN A 256 -41.27 -4.44 2.61
C GLN A 256 -42.76 -4.29 2.34
N GLU A 257 -43.38 -3.20 2.81
CA GLU A 257 -44.78 -2.85 2.51
C GLU A 257 -44.99 -2.69 0.99
N ARG A 258 -44.11 -1.95 0.31
CA ARG A 258 -44.14 -1.81 -1.16
C ARG A 258 -43.91 -3.13 -1.88
N ARG A 259 -43.04 -4.01 -1.36
CA ARG A 259 -42.84 -5.37 -1.89
C ARG A 259 -44.10 -6.21 -1.73
N ALA A 260 -44.75 -6.22 -0.57
CA ALA A 260 -45.99 -6.95 -0.34
C ALA A 260 -47.15 -6.45 -1.24
N LEU A 261 -47.22 -5.13 -1.49
CA LEU A 261 -48.14 -4.54 -2.47
C LEU A 261 -47.84 -5.02 -3.90
N PHE A 262 -46.57 -5.09 -4.31
CA PHE A 262 -46.21 -5.63 -5.62
C PHE A 262 -46.39 -7.16 -5.74
N GLU A 263 -46.17 -7.93 -4.67
CA GLU A 263 -46.42 -9.38 -4.66
C GLU A 263 -47.92 -9.69 -4.72
N THR A 264 -48.76 -8.92 -4.01
CA THR A 264 -50.23 -9.06 -4.12
C THR A 264 -50.77 -8.61 -5.49
N GLN A 265 -50.24 -7.52 -6.08
CA GLN A 265 -50.54 -7.13 -7.46
C GLN A 265 -50.11 -8.19 -8.48
N LEU A 266 -48.92 -8.78 -8.32
CA LEU A 266 -48.42 -9.85 -9.18
C LEU A 266 -49.31 -11.11 -9.08
N ILE A 267 -49.75 -11.48 -7.88
CA ILE A 267 -50.68 -12.60 -7.68
C ILE A 267 -52.06 -12.32 -8.30
N ALA A 268 -52.55 -11.07 -8.23
CA ALA A 268 -53.78 -10.68 -8.91
C ALA A 268 -53.64 -10.78 -10.43
N GLN A 269 -52.60 -10.18 -11.00
CA GLN A 269 -52.31 -10.26 -12.44
C GLN A 269 -52.09 -11.71 -12.92
N GLN A 270 -51.46 -12.57 -12.11
CA GLN A 270 -51.31 -14.00 -12.41
C GLN A 270 -52.64 -14.77 -12.38
N ARG A 271 -53.65 -14.31 -11.63
CA ARG A 271 -55.01 -14.89 -11.66
C ARG A 271 -55.80 -14.37 -12.86
N GLU A 272 -55.73 -13.07 -13.13
CA GLU A 272 -56.36 -12.43 -14.29
C GLU A 272 -55.83 -13.01 -15.62
N THR A 273 -54.51 -13.15 -15.75
CA THR A 273 -53.90 -13.77 -16.94
C THR A 273 -54.18 -15.27 -17.05
N LYS A 274 -54.33 -16.01 -15.95
CA LYS A 274 -54.80 -17.40 -16.01
C LYS A 274 -56.25 -17.49 -16.48
N ALA A 275 -57.16 -16.69 -15.91
CA ALA A 275 -58.55 -16.64 -16.38
C ALA A 275 -58.66 -16.19 -17.85
N ALA A 276 -57.80 -15.27 -18.29
CA ALA A 276 -57.71 -14.88 -19.70
C ALA A 276 -57.16 -16.00 -20.60
N LEU A 277 -56.21 -16.81 -20.12
CA LEU A 277 -55.72 -18.00 -20.84
C LEU A 277 -56.76 -19.13 -20.87
N GLU A 278 -57.49 -19.35 -19.78
CA GLU A 278 -58.60 -20.30 -19.69
C GLU A 278 -59.71 -19.92 -20.68
N THR A 279 -60.18 -18.68 -20.67
CA THR A 279 -61.18 -18.19 -21.64
C THR A 279 -60.68 -18.17 -23.09
N LEU A 280 -59.38 -17.94 -23.34
CA LEU A 280 -58.77 -18.10 -24.68
C LEU A 280 -58.71 -19.58 -25.11
N GLN A 281 -58.50 -20.51 -24.17
CA GLN A 281 -58.50 -21.94 -24.44
C GLN A 281 -59.92 -22.46 -24.70
N ASP A 282 -60.91 -22.03 -23.92
CA ASP A 282 -62.32 -22.33 -24.14
C ASP A 282 -62.75 -21.82 -25.52
N ALA A 283 -62.48 -20.55 -25.85
CA ALA A 283 -62.74 -19.97 -27.16
C ALA A 283 -61.97 -20.66 -28.31
N ALA A 284 -60.77 -21.20 -28.05
CA ALA A 284 -60.07 -22.03 -29.02
C ALA A 284 -60.78 -23.37 -29.25
N THR A 285 -61.29 -24.04 -28.20
CA THR A 285 -62.08 -25.27 -28.36
C THR A 285 -63.43 -25.02 -29.03
N GLU A 286 -64.09 -23.88 -28.79
CA GLU A 286 -65.28 -23.46 -29.54
C GLU A 286 -64.94 -23.20 -31.02
N MET A 287 -63.82 -22.54 -31.33
CA MET A 287 -63.36 -22.37 -32.71
C MET A 287 -63.03 -23.70 -33.39
N GLU A 288 -62.49 -24.70 -32.68
CA GLU A 288 -62.27 -26.04 -33.20
C GLU A 288 -63.57 -26.80 -33.44
N ALA A 289 -64.57 -26.67 -32.54
CA ALA A 289 -65.91 -27.21 -32.73
C ALA A 289 -66.62 -26.58 -33.94
N ILE A 290 -66.61 -25.25 -34.06
CA ILE A 290 -67.15 -24.52 -35.22
C ILE A 290 -66.41 -24.92 -36.52
N GLN A 291 -65.09 -25.15 -36.47
CA GLN A 291 -64.36 -25.69 -37.62
C GLN A 291 -64.78 -27.13 -37.97
N PHE A 292 -65.04 -27.98 -36.98
CA PHE A 292 -65.53 -29.35 -37.19
C PHE A 292 -66.93 -29.33 -37.83
N GLU A 293 -67.86 -28.56 -37.26
CA GLU A 293 -69.20 -28.36 -37.83
C GLU A 293 -69.13 -27.79 -39.25
N LYS A 294 -68.27 -26.79 -39.50
CA LYS A 294 -68.06 -26.24 -40.85
C LYS A 294 -67.54 -27.30 -41.83
N ARG A 295 -66.63 -28.19 -41.41
CA ARG A 295 -66.16 -29.31 -42.25
C ARG A 295 -67.29 -30.32 -42.50
N GLN A 296 -68.11 -30.62 -41.50
CA GLN A 296 -69.27 -31.51 -41.61
C GLN A 296 -70.36 -30.94 -42.52
N LEU A 297 -70.72 -29.67 -42.37
CA LEU A 297 -71.67 -28.95 -43.23
C LEU A 297 -71.17 -28.86 -44.68
N VAL A 298 -69.86 -28.59 -44.90
CA VAL A 298 -69.27 -28.63 -46.25
C VAL A 298 -69.30 -30.04 -46.85
N HIS A 299 -69.13 -31.08 -46.04
CA HIS A 299 -69.25 -32.47 -46.51
C HIS A 299 -70.70 -32.84 -46.85
N GLN A 300 -71.66 -32.47 -45.99
CA GLN A 300 -73.10 -32.63 -46.24
C GLN A 300 -73.53 -31.85 -47.49
N TRP A 301 -73.10 -30.59 -47.64
CA TRP A 301 -73.39 -29.78 -48.82
C TRP A 301 -72.79 -30.38 -50.11
N LYS A 302 -71.55 -30.88 -50.07
CA LYS A 302 -70.96 -31.61 -51.21
C LYS A 302 -71.73 -32.89 -51.54
N SER A 303 -72.18 -33.64 -50.53
CA SER A 303 -73.03 -34.82 -50.72
C SER A 303 -74.38 -34.45 -51.36
N SER A 304 -75.02 -33.39 -50.87
CA SER A 304 -76.26 -32.82 -51.45
C SER A 304 -76.05 -32.31 -52.88
N LEU A 305 -74.89 -31.72 -53.20
CA LEU A 305 -74.55 -31.26 -54.54
C LEU A 305 -74.32 -32.44 -55.50
N ILE A 306 -73.65 -33.51 -55.05
CA ILE A 306 -73.52 -34.77 -55.83
C ILE A 306 -74.90 -35.43 -56.02
N ALA A 307 -75.79 -35.36 -55.02
CA ALA A 307 -77.16 -35.84 -55.14
C ALA A 307 -78.04 -34.95 -56.04
N LEU A 308 -77.75 -33.64 -56.13
CA LEU A 308 -78.37 -32.73 -57.10
C LEU A 308 -77.88 -33.03 -58.51
N GLN A 309 -76.57 -33.12 -58.72
CA GLN A 309 -75.97 -33.48 -60.02
C GLN A 309 -76.51 -34.82 -60.53
N ARG A 310 -76.60 -35.86 -59.67
CA ARG A 310 -77.20 -37.15 -60.06
C ARG A 310 -78.69 -37.06 -60.40
N ARG A 311 -79.42 -36.05 -59.88
CA ARG A 311 -80.81 -35.76 -60.29
C ARG A 311 -80.84 -34.99 -61.60
N GLU A 312 -79.91 -34.08 -61.82
CA GLU A 312 -79.73 -33.35 -63.09
C GLU A 312 -79.35 -34.31 -64.22
N ASP A 313 -78.43 -35.26 -63.99
CA ASP A 313 -78.09 -36.36 -64.90
C ASP A 313 -79.32 -37.21 -65.27
N VAL A 314 -80.17 -37.52 -64.28
CA VAL A 314 -81.43 -38.27 -64.48
C VAL A 314 -82.49 -37.44 -65.20
N VAL A 315 -82.60 -36.14 -64.89
CA VAL A 315 -83.48 -35.22 -65.61
C VAL A 315 -83.03 -35.06 -67.07
N GLN A 316 -81.73 -34.95 -67.34
CA GLN A 316 -81.20 -34.94 -68.71
C GLN A 316 -81.52 -36.26 -69.42
N GLN A 317 -81.35 -37.41 -68.78
CA GLN A 317 -81.73 -38.70 -69.37
C GLN A 317 -83.24 -38.81 -69.66
N ILE A 318 -84.08 -38.23 -68.80
CA ILE A 318 -85.52 -38.11 -69.02
C ILE A 318 -85.83 -37.15 -70.17
N ASP A 319 -85.20 -35.97 -70.23
CA ASP A 319 -85.39 -34.99 -71.31
C ASP A 319 -84.88 -35.52 -72.66
N GLU A 320 -83.75 -36.22 -72.69
CA GLU A 320 -83.32 -36.96 -73.87
C GLU A 320 -84.32 -38.05 -74.27
N GLY A 321 -84.93 -38.74 -73.29
CA GLY A 321 -86.05 -39.66 -73.50
C GLY A 321 -87.28 -38.97 -74.08
N ILE A 322 -87.63 -37.78 -73.58
CA ILE A 322 -88.73 -36.94 -74.08
C ILE A 322 -88.43 -36.44 -75.49
N GLN A 323 -87.19 -36.04 -75.82
CA GLN A 323 -86.80 -35.65 -77.17
C GLN A 323 -86.78 -36.86 -78.13
N LYS A 324 -86.32 -38.03 -77.67
CA LYS A 324 -86.42 -39.30 -78.44
C LYS A 324 -87.89 -39.64 -78.72
N ASN A 325 -88.77 -39.54 -77.72
CA ASN A 325 -90.22 -39.73 -77.88
C ASN A 325 -90.88 -38.64 -78.74
N LYS A 326 -90.43 -37.39 -78.67
CA LYS A 326 -90.90 -36.30 -79.53
C LYS A 326 -90.48 -36.53 -80.99
N ASN A 327 -89.29 -37.08 -81.21
CA ASN A 327 -88.79 -37.44 -82.54
C ASN A 327 -89.51 -38.67 -83.10
N THR A 328 -89.85 -39.68 -82.29
CA THR A 328 -90.73 -40.79 -82.75
C THR A 328 -92.16 -40.32 -82.99
N ILE A 329 -92.71 -39.40 -82.18
CA ILE A 329 -93.99 -38.75 -82.45
C ILE A 329 -93.93 -37.91 -83.74
N LEU A 330 -92.81 -37.25 -84.04
CA LEU A 330 -92.63 -36.54 -85.31
C LEU A 330 -92.48 -37.52 -86.50
N SER A 331 -91.81 -38.66 -86.33
CA SER A 331 -91.79 -39.75 -87.33
C SER A 331 -93.19 -40.29 -87.58
N MET A 332 -93.93 -40.67 -86.53
CA MET A 332 -95.29 -41.17 -86.62
C MET A 332 -96.26 -40.12 -87.20
N ASN A 333 -96.08 -38.83 -86.90
CA ASN A 333 -96.84 -37.76 -87.57
C ASN A 333 -96.43 -37.59 -89.04
N GLY A 334 -95.16 -37.81 -89.37
CA GLY A 334 -94.66 -37.89 -90.74
C GLY A 334 -95.31 -39.06 -91.50
N GLU A 335 -95.30 -40.26 -90.92
CA GLU A 335 -95.95 -41.47 -91.42
C GLU A 335 -97.46 -41.26 -91.56
N VAL A 336 -98.15 -40.70 -90.56
CA VAL A 336 -99.58 -40.32 -90.63
C VAL A 336 -99.82 -39.25 -91.70
N SER A 337 -98.89 -38.31 -91.93
CA SER A 337 -99.00 -37.34 -93.04
C SER A 337 -98.81 -38.02 -94.40
N GLY A 338 -97.91 -39.01 -94.49
CA GLY A 338 -97.71 -39.87 -95.66
C GLY A 338 -98.93 -40.74 -95.95
N PHE A 339 -99.53 -41.35 -94.92
CA PHE A 339 -100.78 -42.11 -95.01
C PHE A 339 -101.97 -41.20 -95.37
N ARG A 340 -102.01 -39.95 -94.88
CA ARG A 340 -103.00 -38.94 -95.32
C ARG A 340 -102.77 -38.52 -96.77
N LEU A 341 -101.53 -38.45 -97.24
CA LEU A 341 -101.21 -38.13 -98.63
C LEU A 341 -101.49 -39.31 -99.58
N SER A 342 -101.24 -40.55 -99.17
CA SER A 342 -101.63 -41.74 -99.94
C SER A 342 -103.14 -41.95 -99.91
N LEU A 343 -103.82 -41.64 -98.80
CA LEU A 343 -105.28 -41.63 -98.72
C LEU A 343 -105.87 -40.55 -99.63
N ARG A 344 -105.30 -39.33 -99.68
CA ARG A 344 -105.69 -38.32 -100.68
C ARG A 344 -105.47 -38.79 -102.11
N LYS A 345 -104.33 -39.39 -102.43
CA LYS A 345 -104.10 -39.97 -103.76
C LYS A 345 -105.07 -41.11 -104.09
N ALA A 346 -105.47 -41.91 -103.11
CA ALA A 346 -106.52 -42.92 -103.27
C ALA A 346 -107.93 -42.31 -103.42
N GLN A 347 -108.20 -41.17 -102.76
CA GLN A 347 -109.41 -40.39 -102.94
C GLN A 347 -109.46 -39.73 -104.33
N GLU A 348 -108.38 -39.08 -104.78
CA GLU A 348 -108.21 -38.55 -106.14
C GLU A 348 -108.36 -39.66 -107.21
N GLN A 349 -107.81 -40.85 -106.96
CA GLN A 349 -108.02 -42.03 -107.81
C GLN A 349 -109.48 -42.49 -107.80
N ASN A 350 -110.15 -42.52 -106.65
CA ASN A 350 -111.56 -42.88 -106.56
C ASN A 350 -112.48 -41.81 -107.20
N GLU A 351 -112.14 -40.53 -107.09
CA GLU A 351 -112.83 -39.42 -107.77
C GLU A 351 -112.65 -39.50 -109.29
N THR A 352 -111.44 -39.75 -109.79
CA THR A 352 -111.21 -39.97 -111.22
C THR A 352 -111.89 -41.24 -111.75
N LEU A 353 -111.95 -42.32 -110.96
CA LEU A 353 -112.74 -43.52 -111.28
C LEU A 353 -114.25 -43.24 -111.24
N THR A 354 -114.73 -42.43 -110.31
CA THR A 354 -116.14 -42.00 -110.22
C THR A 354 -116.52 -41.10 -111.39
N VAL A 355 -115.63 -40.19 -111.81
CA VAL A 355 -115.80 -39.38 -113.04
C VAL A 355 -115.76 -40.27 -114.29
N LEU A 356 -114.94 -41.33 -114.31
CA LEU A 356 -114.95 -42.33 -115.37
C LEU A 356 -116.25 -43.14 -115.39
N LEU A 357 -116.75 -43.55 -114.23
CA LEU A 357 -118.01 -44.28 -114.08
C LEU A 357 -119.20 -43.41 -114.52
N ASN A 358 -119.27 -42.16 -114.07
CA ASN A 358 -120.28 -41.19 -114.51
C ASN A 358 -120.21 -40.90 -116.02
N LYS A 359 -119.01 -40.91 -116.63
CA LYS A 359 -118.85 -40.82 -118.09
C LYS A 359 -119.35 -42.08 -118.80
N LEU A 360 -119.00 -43.26 -118.30
CA LEU A 360 -119.44 -44.55 -118.86
C LEU A 360 -120.95 -44.76 -118.71
N GLU A 361 -121.55 -44.35 -117.58
CA GLU A 361 -123.01 -44.30 -117.42
C GLU A 361 -123.65 -43.26 -118.35
N GLY A 362 -123.00 -42.10 -118.54
CA GLY A 362 -123.37 -41.11 -119.54
C GLY A 362 -123.39 -41.70 -120.96
N GLU A 363 -122.34 -42.42 -121.35
CA GLU A 363 -122.21 -43.12 -122.63
C GLU A 363 -123.23 -44.26 -122.77
N VAL A 364 -123.46 -45.07 -121.72
CA VAL A 364 -124.52 -46.10 -121.69
C VAL A 364 -125.90 -45.45 -121.83
N SER A 365 -126.14 -44.29 -121.21
CA SER A 365 -127.40 -43.54 -121.39
C SER A 365 -127.56 -42.98 -122.81
N ARG A 366 -126.44 -42.66 -123.48
CA ARG A 366 -126.40 -42.17 -124.86
C ARG A 366 -126.69 -43.32 -125.82
N LEU A 367 -125.99 -44.44 -125.66
CA LEU A 367 -126.18 -45.68 -126.41
C LEU A 367 -127.60 -46.23 -126.25
N ARG A 368 -128.19 -46.19 -125.04
CA ARG A 368 -129.61 -46.56 -124.83
C ARG A 368 -130.58 -45.66 -125.60
N ARG A 369 -130.30 -44.36 -125.71
CA ARG A 369 -131.09 -43.42 -126.53
C ARG A 369 -130.87 -43.60 -128.03
N GLU A 370 -129.64 -43.90 -128.46
CA GLU A 370 -129.31 -44.22 -129.85
C GLU A 370 -130.01 -45.52 -130.29
N ILE A 371 -130.02 -46.55 -129.43
CA ILE A 371 -130.75 -47.82 -129.66
C ILE A 371 -132.27 -47.58 -129.75
N ALA A 372 -132.84 -46.73 -128.88
CA ALA A 372 -134.26 -46.35 -128.96
C ALA A 372 -134.58 -45.59 -130.27
N GLY A 373 -133.72 -44.64 -130.67
CA GLY A 373 -133.86 -43.92 -131.94
C GLY A 373 -133.75 -44.84 -133.17
N ILE A 374 -132.90 -45.86 -133.12
CA ILE A 374 -132.79 -46.88 -134.17
C ILE A 374 -134.04 -47.78 -134.22
N ALA A 375 -134.69 -48.05 -133.09
CA ALA A 375 -135.97 -48.77 -133.06
C ALA A 375 -137.09 -47.93 -133.72
N ASP A 376 -137.25 -46.66 -133.35
CA ASP A 376 -138.20 -45.73 -133.97
C ASP A 376 -137.96 -45.58 -135.48
N GLN A 377 -136.70 -45.52 -135.92
CA GLN A 377 -136.33 -45.47 -137.33
C GLN A 377 -136.69 -46.77 -138.07
N LYS A 378 -136.46 -47.94 -137.43
CA LYS A 378 -136.78 -49.25 -138.01
C LYS A 378 -138.27 -49.43 -138.27
N ASP A 379 -139.12 -48.97 -137.36
CA ASP A 379 -140.58 -49.12 -137.53
C ASP A 379 -141.14 -48.10 -138.54
N LYS A 380 -140.63 -46.85 -138.56
CA LYS A 380 -140.91 -45.89 -139.65
C LYS A 380 -140.46 -46.40 -141.02
N LEU A 381 -139.34 -47.14 -141.09
CA LEU A 381 -138.91 -47.77 -142.34
C LEU A 381 -139.90 -48.83 -142.82
N LYS A 382 -140.51 -49.64 -141.93
CA LYS A 382 -141.55 -50.61 -142.33
C LYS A 382 -142.76 -49.94 -142.96
N GLU A 383 -143.22 -48.83 -142.40
CA GLU A 383 -144.34 -48.04 -142.95
C GLU A 383 -143.98 -47.41 -144.29
N SER A 384 -142.73 -46.98 -144.49
CA SER A 384 -142.26 -46.55 -145.81
C SER A 384 -142.20 -47.70 -146.82
N TYR A 385 -141.83 -48.91 -146.38
CA TYR A 385 -141.68 -50.08 -147.25
C TYR A 385 -143.02 -50.52 -147.85
N THR A 386 -144.09 -50.55 -147.05
CA THR A 386 -145.44 -50.90 -147.55
C THR A 386 -146.02 -49.85 -148.50
N MET A 387 -145.65 -48.57 -148.35
CA MET A 387 -145.97 -47.53 -149.33
C MET A 387 -145.19 -47.72 -150.64
N TYR A 388 -143.89 -48.05 -150.57
CA TYR A 388 -143.07 -48.27 -151.76
C TYR A 388 -143.50 -49.50 -152.59
N THR A 389 -143.94 -50.60 -151.96
CA THR A 389 -144.53 -51.74 -152.69
C THR A 389 -145.72 -51.30 -153.55
N ARG A 390 -146.53 -50.37 -153.06
CA ARG A 390 -147.74 -49.90 -153.75
C ARG A 390 -147.46 -48.94 -154.90
N SER A 391 -146.34 -48.20 -154.85
CA SER A 391 -145.83 -47.47 -156.02
C SER A 391 -145.15 -48.39 -157.04
N LEU A 392 -144.61 -49.53 -156.62
CA LEU A 392 -143.92 -50.46 -157.50
C LEU A 392 -144.90 -51.10 -158.51
N GLU A 393 -146.06 -51.57 -158.04
CA GLU A 393 -147.16 -52.08 -158.88
C GLU A 393 -147.58 -51.05 -159.96
N GLN A 394 -147.50 -49.75 -159.63
CA GLN A 394 -147.81 -48.67 -160.57
C GLN A 394 -146.73 -48.51 -161.65
N THR A 395 -145.45 -48.60 -161.29
CA THR A 395 -144.32 -48.58 -162.24
C THR A 395 -144.23 -49.83 -163.11
N GLU A 396 -144.70 -50.99 -162.64
CA GLU A 396 -144.78 -52.22 -163.44
C GLU A 396 -145.81 -52.10 -164.58
N GLY A 397 -146.88 -51.30 -164.39
CA GLY A 397 -147.83 -50.96 -165.45
C GLY A 397 -147.21 -50.10 -166.56
N GLU A 398 -146.38 -49.11 -166.21
CA GLU A 398 -145.66 -48.28 -167.18
C GLU A 398 -144.57 -49.08 -167.92
N LEU A 399 -143.91 -50.01 -167.23
CA LEU A 399 -142.94 -50.94 -167.82
C LEU A 399 -143.55 -51.81 -168.94
N ALA A 400 -144.83 -52.19 -168.82
CA ALA A 400 -145.51 -52.99 -169.84
C ALA A 400 -145.67 -52.24 -171.17
N ILE A 401 -145.91 -50.92 -171.14
CA ILE A 401 -146.00 -50.07 -172.33
C ILE A 401 -144.63 -49.98 -173.02
N VAL A 402 -143.57 -49.73 -172.24
CA VAL A 402 -142.18 -49.69 -172.73
C VAL A 402 -141.73 -51.06 -173.28
N MET A 403 -142.23 -52.18 -172.74
CA MET A 403 -141.96 -53.50 -173.32
C MET A 403 -142.61 -53.70 -174.70
N GLN A 404 -143.74 -53.05 -174.98
CA GLN A 404 -144.40 -53.11 -176.29
C GLN A 404 -143.64 -52.29 -177.34
N GLU A 405 -143.14 -51.11 -176.96
CA GLU A 405 -142.22 -50.31 -177.80
C GLU A 405 -140.86 -50.99 -178.02
N ARG A 406 -140.36 -51.72 -177.02
CA ARG A 406 -139.17 -52.57 -177.21
C ARG A 406 -139.41 -53.65 -178.26
N GLN A 407 -140.63 -54.19 -178.35
CA GLN A 407 -140.95 -55.30 -179.25
C GLN A 407 -140.93 -54.93 -180.73
N SER A 408 -141.32 -53.71 -181.11
CA SER A 408 -141.21 -53.21 -182.48
C SER A 408 -139.75 -53.01 -182.90
N LEU A 409 -138.96 -52.33 -182.07
CA LEU A 409 -137.51 -52.15 -182.28
C LEU A 409 -136.76 -53.50 -182.37
N GLN A 410 -137.23 -54.53 -181.66
CA GLN A 410 -136.63 -55.86 -181.69
C GLN A 410 -136.87 -56.60 -183.02
N LEU A 411 -137.96 -56.30 -183.74
CA LEU A 411 -138.20 -56.80 -185.10
C LEU A 411 -137.26 -56.13 -186.12
N GLU A 412 -137.07 -54.81 -186.02
CA GLU A 412 -136.14 -54.08 -186.89
C GLU A 412 -134.69 -54.56 -186.70
N LEU A 413 -134.26 -54.77 -185.46
CA LEU A 413 -132.95 -55.35 -185.12
C LEU A 413 -132.75 -56.75 -185.75
N SER A 414 -133.81 -57.55 -185.88
CA SER A 414 -133.73 -58.92 -186.41
C SER A 414 -133.37 -59.00 -187.89
N THR A 415 -133.73 -57.98 -188.68
CA THR A 415 -133.43 -57.92 -190.11
C THR A 415 -131.95 -57.58 -190.36
N VAL A 416 -131.42 -56.61 -189.61
CA VAL A 416 -130.01 -56.19 -189.66
C VAL A 416 -129.08 -57.33 -189.21
N GLN A 417 -129.39 -57.99 -188.09
CA GLN A 417 -128.56 -59.10 -187.58
C GLN A 417 -128.46 -60.29 -188.55
N LYS A 418 -129.41 -60.46 -189.49
CA LYS A 418 -129.36 -61.53 -190.49
C LYS A 418 -128.31 -61.27 -191.58
N GLN A 419 -127.97 -60.00 -191.83
CA GLN A 419 -126.90 -59.60 -192.77
C GLN A 419 -125.51 -59.73 -192.12
N THR A 420 -125.36 -59.38 -190.83
CA THR A 420 -124.07 -59.44 -190.12
C THR A 420 -123.52 -60.86 -189.95
N ARG A 421 -124.40 -61.88 -189.86
CA ARG A 421 -124.02 -63.30 -189.65
C ARG A 421 -123.24 -63.92 -190.82
N LEU A 422 -123.21 -63.29 -191.99
CA LEU A 422 -122.39 -63.72 -193.13
C LEU A 422 -120.93 -63.21 -193.09
N ALA A 423 -120.61 -62.24 -192.23
CA ALA A 423 -119.28 -61.61 -192.19
C ALA A 423 -118.36 -62.19 -191.09
N VAL A 424 -118.92 -62.54 -189.91
CA VAL A 424 -118.13 -62.90 -188.72
C VAL A 424 -117.63 -64.36 -188.73
N THR A 425 -118.25 -65.24 -189.53
CA THR A 425 -117.77 -66.62 -189.72
C THR A 425 -116.40 -66.70 -190.41
N ALA A 426 -115.91 -65.60 -190.99
CA ALA A 426 -114.56 -65.48 -191.53
C ALA A 426 -113.51 -65.18 -190.44
N THR A 427 -113.85 -64.41 -189.39
CA THR A 427 -112.88 -63.93 -188.39
C THR A 427 -112.63 -64.91 -187.24
N GLN A 428 -113.56 -65.83 -186.95
CA GLN A 428 -113.36 -66.84 -185.90
C GLN A 428 -112.16 -67.77 -186.15
N LYS A 429 -111.72 -67.95 -187.41
CA LYS A 429 -110.60 -68.84 -187.77
C LYS A 429 -109.20 -68.34 -187.38
N LEU A 430 -109.07 -67.11 -186.86
CA LEU A 430 -107.77 -66.46 -186.57
C LEU A 430 -107.55 -66.21 -185.07
N SER A 431 -108.50 -66.57 -184.19
CA SER A 431 -108.39 -66.35 -182.74
C SER A 431 -108.03 -67.60 -181.95
N ASP A 432 -108.29 -68.79 -182.49
CA ASP A 432 -108.14 -70.05 -181.74
C ASP A 432 -106.65 -70.45 -181.58
N GLU A 433 -105.75 -69.96 -182.44
CA GLU A 433 -104.29 -70.21 -182.37
C GLU A 433 -103.61 -69.63 -181.11
N ILE A 434 -104.29 -68.76 -180.36
CA ILE A 434 -103.74 -68.08 -179.17
C ILE A 434 -104.18 -68.77 -177.85
N ALA A 435 -105.08 -69.76 -177.92
CA ALA A 435 -105.68 -70.38 -176.73
C ALA A 435 -104.68 -71.13 -175.82
N GLU A 436 -103.63 -71.74 -176.37
CA GLU A 436 -102.88 -72.78 -175.64
C GLU A 436 -101.71 -72.27 -174.78
N HIS A 437 -101.19 -71.07 -175.03
CA HIS A 437 -99.77 -70.83 -174.74
C HIS A 437 -99.38 -70.45 -173.29
N LEU A 438 -100.33 -69.99 -172.45
CA LEU A 438 -99.98 -69.41 -171.12
C LEU A 438 -100.95 -69.72 -169.96
N GLN A 439 -101.85 -70.68 -170.10
CA GLN A 439 -102.63 -71.23 -168.96
C GLN A 439 -101.86 -72.29 -168.15
N ALA A 440 -100.53 -72.40 -168.35
CA ALA A 440 -99.73 -73.57 -167.98
C ALA A 440 -98.83 -73.45 -166.73
N GLN A 441 -98.67 -72.28 -166.09
CA GLN A 441 -97.80 -72.13 -164.89
C GLN A 441 -98.54 -71.57 -163.66
N LEU A 442 -99.03 -72.51 -162.86
CA LEU A 442 -99.95 -72.39 -161.73
C LEU A 442 -99.31 -71.98 -160.38
N SER A 443 -99.96 -71.05 -159.67
CA SER A 443 -100.45 -71.17 -158.27
C SER A 443 -99.51 -71.19 -157.00
N ILE A 444 -100.12 -70.77 -155.86
CA ILE A 444 -99.79 -70.99 -154.40
C ILE A 444 -98.85 -70.00 -153.64
N SER A 445 -99.32 -69.43 -152.48
CA SER A 445 -98.70 -69.44 -151.10
C SER A 445 -99.11 -68.28 -150.12
N LYS A 446 -98.67 -68.30 -148.83
CA LYS A 446 -98.98 -67.37 -147.69
C LYS A 446 -97.88 -67.32 -146.57
N GLY A 447 -97.64 -66.16 -145.91
CA GLY A 447 -97.26 -66.06 -144.46
C GLY A 447 -96.02 -65.25 -143.96
N ALA A 448 -95.93 -65.07 -142.62
CA ALA A 448 -94.75 -64.73 -141.73
C ALA A 448 -94.46 -63.26 -141.24
N GLN A 449 -93.69 -63.14 -140.12
CA GLN A 449 -93.41 -61.94 -139.28
C GLN A 449 -92.15 -62.14 -138.37
N GLY A 450 -91.38 -61.11 -137.92
CA GLY A 450 -90.25 -61.38 -136.99
C GLY A 450 -89.39 -60.27 -136.30
N THR A 451 -88.88 -59.22 -136.97
CA THR A 451 -87.67 -58.48 -136.52
C THR A 451 -87.91 -57.23 -135.64
N ARG A 452 -87.50 -57.23 -134.35
CA ARG A 452 -87.65 -56.03 -133.47
C ARG A 452 -86.79 -55.86 -132.18
N ARG A 453 -85.83 -56.72 -131.81
CA ARG A 453 -85.30 -56.76 -130.40
C ARG A 453 -83.93 -56.12 -130.09
N ASP A 454 -83.02 -55.96 -131.04
CA ASP A 454 -81.58 -55.87 -130.68
C ASP A 454 -81.04 -54.46 -130.36
N ASN A 455 -81.76 -53.39 -130.68
CA ASN A 455 -81.22 -52.02 -130.71
C ASN A 455 -80.86 -51.40 -129.33
N SER A 456 -81.36 -51.96 -128.22
CA SER A 456 -81.37 -51.28 -126.92
C SER A 456 -79.98 -51.13 -126.25
N LYS A 457 -79.13 -52.16 -126.32
CA LYS A 457 -78.00 -52.33 -125.37
C LYS A 457 -76.85 -51.32 -125.52
N LEU A 458 -76.71 -50.66 -126.67
CA LEU A 458 -75.48 -49.93 -127.03
C LEU A 458 -75.39 -48.51 -126.42
N ARG A 459 -76.49 -47.96 -125.88
CA ARG A 459 -76.55 -46.55 -125.41
C ARG A 459 -76.03 -46.33 -123.99
N ILE A 460 -75.90 -47.37 -123.17
CA ILE A 460 -75.69 -47.21 -121.72
C ILE A 460 -74.23 -46.85 -121.38
N ALA A 461 -73.25 -47.47 -122.05
CA ALA A 461 -71.83 -47.38 -121.69
C ALA A 461 -71.16 -46.02 -121.94
N ILE A 462 -71.77 -45.12 -122.74
CA ILE A 462 -71.17 -43.83 -123.09
C ILE A 462 -71.32 -42.82 -121.93
N HIS A 463 -72.48 -42.77 -121.28
CA HIS A 463 -72.78 -41.77 -120.25
C HIS A 463 -71.96 -41.91 -118.96
N GLU A 464 -71.43 -43.10 -118.64
CA GLU A 464 -70.68 -43.31 -117.40
C GLU A 464 -69.36 -42.56 -117.34
N LYS A 465 -68.70 -42.31 -118.49
CA LYS A 465 -67.38 -41.66 -118.51
C LYS A 465 -67.45 -40.13 -118.46
N GLU A 466 -68.41 -39.54 -119.15
CA GLU A 466 -68.64 -38.09 -119.14
C GLU A 466 -68.89 -37.56 -117.72
N SER A 467 -69.65 -38.33 -116.92
CA SER A 467 -69.95 -38.04 -115.51
C SER A 467 -68.68 -37.82 -114.66
N THR A 468 -67.65 -38.67 -114.83
CA THR A 468 -66.45 -38.64 -113.97
C THR A 468 -65.59 -37.39 -114.16
N ILE A 469 -65.59 -36.78 -115.35
CA ILE A 469 -64.79 -35.58 -115.64
C ILE A 469 -65.47 -34.33 -115.07
N ALA A 470 -66.81 -34.28 -115.11
CA ALA A 470 -67.60 -33.19 -114.53
C ALA A 470 -67.49 -33.13 -112.99
N GLN A 471 -67.22 -34.27 -112.33
CA GLN A 471 -67.05 -34.35 -110.88
C GLN A 471 -65.82 -33.53 -110.41
N VAL A 472 -64.63 -33.86 -110.91
CA VAL A 472 -63.35 -33.31 -110.44
C VAL A 472 -63.24 -31.78 -110.68
N GLN A 473 -63.89 -31.27 -111.72
CA GLN A 473 -63.93 -29.82 -111.99
C GLN A 473 -64.84 -29.05 -111.01
N ASN A 474 -65.90 -29.68 -110.49
CA ASN A 474 -66.74 -29.08 -109.44
C ASN A 474 -65.99 -28.99 -108.10
N ASP A 475 -65.28 -30.05 -107.72
CA ASP A 475 -64.57 -30.12 -106.42
C ASP A 475 -63.54 -28.99 -106.26
N LEU A 476 -62.78 -28.69 -107.34
CA LEU A 476 -61.83 -27.59 -107.36
C LEU A 476 -62.50 -26.21 -107.31
N GLY A 477 -63.72 -26.09 -107.85
CA GLY A 477 -64.55 -24.89 -107.73
C GLY A 477 -65.07 -24.67 -106.31
N HIS A 478 -65.52 -25.75 -105.65
CA HIS A 478 -66.04 -25.73 -104.28
C HIS A 478 -65.02 -25.18 -103.27
N ILE A 479 -63.78 -25.69 -103.27
CA ILE A 479 -62.76 -25.28 -102.29
C ILE A 479 -62.40 -23.78 -102.41
N ARG A 480 -62.45 -23.23 -103.63
CA ARG A 480 -62.26 -21.78 -103.87
C ARG A 480 -63.46 -20.94 -103.42
N LEU A 481 -64.69 -21.44 -103.61
CA LEU A 481 -65.89 -20.80 -103.08
C LEU A 481 -65.91 -20.83 -101.55
N GLU A 482 -65.50 -21.92 -100.91
CA GLU A 482 -65.46 -22.03 -99.45
C GLU A 482 -64.45 -21.07 -98.80
N THR A 483 -63.24 -20.93 -99.36
CA THR A 483 -62.24 -19.98 -98.86
C THR A 483 -62.68 -18.51 -99.03
N LEU A 484 -63.36 -18.19 -100.13
CA LEU A 484 -63.99 -16.86 -100.31
C LEU A 484 -65.19 -16.66 -99.37
N ASN A 485 -66.02 -17.68 -99.14
CA ASN A 485 -67.16 -17.62 -98.24
C ASN A 485 -66.72 -17.44 -96.77
N VAL A 486 -65.70 -18.17 -96.31
CA VAL A 486 -65.15 -18.01 -94.94
C VAL A 486 -64.55 -16.61 -94.75
N THR A 487 -63.81 -16.08 -95.73
CA THR A 487 -63.23 -14.73 -95.62
C THR A 487 -64.28 -13.62 -95.73
N ALA A 488 -65.33 -13.80 -96.53
CA ALA A 488 -66.51 -12.92 -96.54
C ALA A 488 -67.26 -12.96 -95.20
N ARG A 489 -67.48 -14.16 -94.63
CA ARG A 489 -68.13 -14.35 -93.33
C ARG A 489 -67.35 -13.75 -92.16
N ILE A 490 -66.01 -13.79 -92.20
CA ILE A 490 -65.17 -13.10 -91.20
C ILE A 490 -65.32 -11.57 -91.30
N ARG A 491 -65.53 -11.00 -92.49
CA ARG A 491 -65.86 -9.57 -92.64
C ARG A 491 -67.27 -9.29 -92.12
N SER A 492 -68.29 -10.01 -92.60
CA SER A 492 -69.67 -9.77 -92.19
C SER A 492 -69.91 -9.94 -90.69
N MET A 493 -69.17 -10.83 -90.01
CA MET A 493 -69.21 -10.94 -88.55
C MET A 493 -68.57 -9.73 -87.83
N LYS A 494 -67.51 -9.12 -88.39
CA LYS A 494 -66.93 -7.87 -87.85
C LYS A 494 -67.86 -6.68 -88.08
N ASP A 495 -68.43 -6.59 -89.27
CA ASP A 495 -69.40 -5.54 -89.61
C ASP A 495 -70.67 -5.68 -88.76
N ALA A 496 -71.15 -6.91 -88.53
CA ALA A 496 -72.26 -7.20 -87.62
C ALA A 496 -71.95 -6.83 -86.16
N VAL A 497 -70.73 -7.07 -85.66
CA VAL A 497 -70.33 -6.59 -84.32
C VAL A 497 -70.35 -5.06 -84.27
N ALA A 498 -69.79 -4.35 -85.26
CA ALA A 498 -69.82 -2.89 -85.30
C ALA A 498 -71.23 -2.29 -85.46
N VAL A 499 -72.17 -3.03 -86.05
CA VAL A 499 -73.60 -2.68 -86.07
C VAL A 499 -74.25 -2.97 -84.71
N LEU A 500 -73.97 -4.12 -84.08
CA LEU A 500 -74.48 -4.47 -82.76
C LEU A 500 -73.98 -3.52 -81.67
N ASP A 501 -72.74 -3.04 -81.72
CA ASP A 501 -72.21 -2.03 -80.80
C ASP A 501 -72.97 -0.69 -80.93
N LYS A 502 -73.35 -0.30 -82.16
CA LYS A 502 -74.22 0.86 -82.41
C LYS A 502 -75.65 0.62 -81.96
N GLU A 503 -76.23 -0.55 -82.27
CA GLU A 503 -77.55 -0.92 -81.77
C GLU A 503 -77.58 -0.95 -80.24
N LEU A 504 -76.52 -1.40 -79.56
CA LEU A 504 -76.41 -1.36 -78.11
C LEU A 504 -76.33 0.08 -77.59
N ALA A 505 -75.59 0.98 -78.25
CA ALA A 505 -75.57 2.40 -77.90
C ALA A 505 -76.96 3.06 -78.09
N ASP A 506 -77.62 2.82 -79.23
CA ASP A 506 -78.96 3.33 -79.52
C ASP A 506 -80.03 2.71 -78.60
N ARG A 507 -79.92 1.42 -78.27
CA ARG A 507 -80.78 0.73 -77.29
C ARG A 507 -80.55 1.27 -75.89
N ASN A 508 -79.31 1.58 -75.48
CA ASN A 508 -79.03 2.22 -74.20
C ASN A 508 -79.63 3.62 -74.14
N GLY A 509 -79.51 4.43 -75.20
CA GLY A 509 -80.18 5.73 -75.30
C GLY A 509 -81.72 5.64 -75.39
N LEU A 510 -82.26 4.50 -75.85
CA LEU A 510 -83.68 4.16 -75.75
C LEU A 510 -84.07 3.68 -74.34
N VAL A 511 -83.20 2.95 -73.64
CA VAL A 511 -83.39 2.55 -72.24
C VAL A 511 -83.35 3.77 -71.33
N GLU A 512 -82.46 4.75 -71.53
CA GLU A 512 -82.51 6.02 -70.78
C GLU A 512 -83.83 6.79 -70.99
N LYS A 513 -84.32 6.83 -72.24
CA LYS A 513 -85.64 7.41 -72.55
C LYS A 513 -86.77 6.61 -71.92
N TYR A 514 -86.73 5.29 -71.99
CA TYR A 514 -87.71 4.43 -71.34
C TYR A 514 -87.60 4.48 -69.82
N GLU A 515 -86.44 4.73 -69.21
CA GLU A 515 -86.31 4.95 -67.78
C GLU A 515 -86.91 6.29 -67.36
N LEU A 516 -86.72 7.35 -68.15
CA LEU A 516 -87.39 8.63 -67.93
C LEU A 516 -88.92 8.50 -68.12
N GLU A 517 -89.37 7.76 -69.14
CA GLU A 517 -90.78 7.43 -69.33
C GLU A 517 -91.31 6.50 -68.23
N ILE A 518 -90.54 5.54 -67.72
CA ILE A 518 -90.91 4.65 -66.62
C ILE A 518 -91.00 5.42 -65.30
N ARG A 519 -90.08 6.36 -65.03
CA ARG A 519 -90.17 7.25 -63.85
C ARG A 519 -91.43 8.10 -63.94
N ARG A 520 -91.66 8.77 -65.07
CA ARG A 520 -92.90 9.53 -65.33
C ARG A 520 -94.15 8.65 -65.29
N ARG A 521 -94.09 7.41 -65.80
CA ARG A 521 -95.18 6.44 -65.74
C ARG A 521 -95.37 5.88 -64.34
N ASN A 522 -94.36 5.87 -63.48
CA ASN A 522 -94.49 5.61 -62.05
C ASN A 522 -95.15 6.78 -61.33
N ASP A 523 -94.88 8.03 -61.71
CA ASP A 523 -95.60 9.20 -61.16
C ASP A 523 -97.07 9.24 -61.63
N GLU A 524 -97.32 8.87 -62.90
CA GLU A 524 -98.66 8.69 -63.47
C GLU A 524 -99.36 7.44 -62.87
N LEU A 525 -98.63 6.34 -62.61
CA LEU A 525 -99.13 5.14 -61.94
C LEU A 525 -99.35 5.36 -60.45
N GLY A 526 -98.59 6.21 -59.74
CA GLY A 526 -98.87 6.55 -58.35
C GLY A 526 -100.20 7.29 -58.22
N LYS A 527 -100.49 8.19 -59.17
CA LYS A 527 -101.79 8.87 -59.30
C LYS A 527 -102.89 7.90 -59.70
N LYS A 528 -102.65 7.03 -60.69
CA LYS A 528 -103.60 6.00 -61.13
C LYS A 528 -103.82 4.90 -60.09
N GLN A 529 -102.84 4.58 -59.25
CA GLN A 529 -103.00 3.67 -58.11
C GLN A 529 -103.86 4.33 -57.04
N GLY A 530 -103.69 5.63 -56.78
CA GLY A 530 -104.62 6.39 -55.94
C GLY A 530 -106.06 6.37 -56.46
N GLU A 531 -106.26 6.45 -57.78
CA GLU A 531 -107.59 6.26 -58.41
C GLU A 531 -108.07 4.79 -58.33
N VAL A 532 -107.18 3.82 -58.56
CA VAL A 532 -107.47 2.38 -58.56
C VAL A 532 -107.75 1.86 -57.16
N ASP A 533 -107.14 2.37 -56.10
CA ASP A 533 -107.48 2.02 -54.72
C ASP A 533 -108.88 2.57 -54.34
N LEU A 534 -109.27 3.70 -54.93
CA LEU A 534 -110.59 4.31 -54.82
C LEU A 534 -111.66 3.54 -55.62
N LEU A 535 -111.26 2.92 -56.74
CA LEU A 535 -112.10 2.04 -57.55
C LEU A 535 -112.15 0.61 -57.00
N ASN A 536 -111.07 0.08 -56.43
CA ASN A 536 -111.01 -1.23 -55.79
C ASN A 536 -111.91 -1.25 -54.55
N LYS A 537 -111.92 -0.17 -53.75
CA LYS A 537 -112.93 0.02 -52.69
C LYS A 537 -114.39 0.02 -53.18
N LYS A 538 -114.65 0.24 -54.48
CA LYS A 538 -115.98 0.04 -55.11
C LYS A 538 -116.13 -1.32 -55.80
N TYR A 539 -115.03 -1.92 -56.25
CA TYR A 539 -114.99 -3.24 -56.89
C TYR A 539 -115.17 -4.36 -55.87
N ASP A 540 -114.49 -4.30 -54.72
CA ASP A 540 -114.64 -5.23 -53.59
C ASP A 540 -116.08 -5.23 -53.04
N GLN A 541 -116.76 -4.09 -53.10
CA GLN A 541 -118.19 -3.94 -52.77
C GLN A 541 -119.13 -4.62 -53.78
N LEU A 542 -118.61 -5.07 -54.93
CA LEU A 542 -119.36 -5.73 -56.01
C LEU A 542 -118.90 -7.19 -56.24
N THR A 543 -117.60 -7.51 -56.12
CA THR A 543 -117.06 -8.86 -56.31
C THR A 543 -117.32 -9.80 -55.14
N ALA A 544 -117.55 -9.27 -53.93
CA ALA A 544 -118.00 -10.04 -52.76
C ALA A 544 -119.37 -10.76 -52.94
N LYS A 545 -119.97 -10.70 -54.15
CA LYS A 545 -121.20 -11.41 -54.51
C LYS A 545 -121.05 -12.47 -55.63
N ASN A 546 -119.90 -12.57 -56.31
CA ASN A 546 -119.80 -13.33 -57.58
C ASN A 546 -118.45 -14.08 -57.76
N GLN A 547 -117.99 -14.85 -56.77
CA GLN A 547 -116.99 -15.92 -56.99
C GLN A 547 -117.24 -17.13 -56.09
N ASP A 548 -117.99 -18.12 -56.60
CA ASP A 548 -117.65 -19.54 -56.46
C ASP A 548 -118.54 -20.38 -57.40
N GLU A 549 -118.00 -20.91 -58.49
CA GLU A 549 -118.46 -22.15 -59.15
C GLU A 549 -117.52 -22.60 -60.29
N SER A 550 -117.21 -23.90 -60.32
CA SER A 550 -116.46 -24.63 -61.38
C SER A 550 -115.03 -24.17 -61.73
N MET A 551 -114.04 -24.84 -61.13
CA MET A 551 -112.71 -25.09 -61.74
C MET A 551 -112.59 -26.60 -62.02
N GLY A 552 -112.17 -27.00 -63.23
CA GLY A 552 -112.12 -28.41 -63.62
C GLY A 552 -110.95 -29.18 -62.98
N PRO A 553 -111.00 -30.53 -62.87
CA PRO A 553 -109.93 -31.32 -62.25
C PRO A 553 -108.58 -31.24 -62.99
N LEU A 554 -108.58 -31.00 -64.30
CA LEU A 554 -107.37 -30.71 -65.08
C LEU A 554 -106.81 -29.31 -64.77
N GLU A 555 -107.66 -28.32 -64.53
CA GLU A 555 -107.24 -26.98 -64.15
C GLU A 555 -106.76 -26.93 -62.69
N ALA A 556 -107.38 -27.71 -61.80
CA ALA A 556 -106.93 -27.90 -60.42
C ALA A 556 -105.54 -28.57 -60.36
N THR A 557 -105.27 -29.55 -61.22
CA THR A 557 -103.94 -30.17 -61.31
C THR A 557 -102.90 -29.26 -61.97
N ILE A 558 -103.26 -28.51 -63.02
CA ILE A 558 -102.40 -27.46 -63.60
C ILE A 558 -102.10 -26.38 -62.55
N HIS A 559 -103.10 -25.90 -61.81
CA HIS A 559 -102.92 -24.90 -60.75
C HIS A 559 -102.02 -25.42 -59.62
N ASN A 560 -102.19 -26.68 -59.19
CA ASN A 560 -101.34 -27.27 -58.16
C ASN A 560 -99.89 -27.49 -58.65
N LEU A 561 -99.69 -27.85 -59.93
CA LEU A 561 -98.37 -27.90 -60.56
C LEU A 561 -97.75 -26.50 -60.69
N SER A 562 -98.49 -25.47 -61.12
CA SER A 562 -98.02 -24.09 -61.15
C SER A 562 -97.67 -23.57 -59.74
N LYS A 563 -98.43 -23.97 -58.72
CA LYS A 563 -98.15 -23.63 -57.32
C LYS A 563 -96.88 -24.32 -56.80
N LEU A 564 -96.64 -25.58 -57.19
CA LEU A 564 -95.38 -26.30 -56.92
C LEU A 564 -94.19 -25.68 -57.65
N VAL A 565 -94.36 -25.26 -58.92
CA VAL A 565 -93.32 -24.54 -59.68
C VAL A 565 -93.00 -23.20 -59.00
N GLN A 566 -94.00 -22.37 -58.69
CA GLN A 566 -93.78 -21.11 -57.95
C GLN A 566 -93.16 -21.33 -56.57
N GLN A 567 -93.47 -22.44 -55.90
CA GLN A 567 -92.83 -22.79 -54.63
C GLN A 567 -91.35 -23.17 -54.84
N LYS A 568 -91.01 -23.89 -55.92
CA LYS A 568 -89.62 -24.18 -56.28
C LYS A 568 -88.86 -22.95 -56.79
N GLU A 569 -89.49 -22.03 -57.50
CA GLU A 569 -88.90 -20.72 -57.85
C GLU A 569 -88.60 -19.88 -56.59
N LYS A 570 -89.48 -19.91 -55.58
CA LYS A 570 -89.26 -19.27 -54.27
C LYS A 570 -88.13 -19.96 -53.49
N GLU A 571 -88.05 -21.29 -53.51
CA GLU A 571 -86.91 -22.02 -52.93
C GLU A 571 -85.59 -21.70 -53.64
N CYS A 572 -85.56 -21.68 -54.98
CA CYS A 572 -84.37 -21.35 -55.78
C CYS A 572 -83.93 -19.89 -55.57
N THR A 573 -84.85 -18.92 -55.54
CA THR A 573 -84.51 -17.52 -55.25
C THR A 573 -84.03 -17.33 -53.81
N HIS A 574 -84.61 -18.05 -52.83
CA HIS A 574 -84.09 -18.07 -51.46
C HIS A 574 -82.70 -18.70 -51.36
N LEU A 575 -82.44 -19.81 -52.07
CA LEU A 575 -81.12 -20.43 -52.18
C LEU A 575 -80.09 -19.50 -52.82
N SER A 576 -80.45 -18.77 -53.89
CA SER A 576 -79.58 -17.77 -54.50
C SER A 576 -79.29 -16.58 -53.57
N GLN A 577 -80.28 -16.11 -52.80
CA GLN A 577 -80.06 -15.08 -51.77
C GLN A 577 -79.17 -15.59 -50.63
N PHE A 578 -79.35 -16.84 -50.19
CA PHE A 578 -78.50 -17.47 -49.18
C PHE A 578 -77.06 -17.61 -49.69
N TRP A 579 -76.88 -18.10 -50.91
CA TRP A 579 -75.57 -18.22 -51.57
C TRP A 579 -74.88 -16.86 -51.72
N LEU A 580 -75.60 -15.81 -52.14
CA LEU A 580 -75.07 -14.44 -52.21
C LEU A 580 -74.67 -13.89 -50.83
N ARG A 581 -75.43 -14.19 -49.76
CA ARG A 581 -75.05 -13.84 -48.38
C ARG A 581 -73.77 -14.57 -47.96
N SER A 582 -73.70 -15.89 -48.13
CA SER A 582 -72.51 -16.68 -47.82
C SER A 582 -71.31 -16.33 -48.69
N GLN A 583 -71.50 -15.87 -49.93
CA GLN A 583 -70.42 -15.37 -50.78
C GLN A 583 -69.91 -14.01 -50.30
N ASN A 584 -70.79 -13.07 -49.95
CA ASN A 584 -70.39 -11.79 -49.36
C ASN A 584 -69.70 -11.96 -47.99
N GLU A 585 -70.16 -12.93 -47.19
CA GLU A 585 -69.53 -13.32 -45.92
C GLU A 585 -68.18 -14.02 -46.14
N LEU A 586 -68.04 -14.86 -47.17
CA LEU A 586 -66.75 -15.41 -47.57
C LEU A 586 -65.78 -14.28 -48.00
N VAL A 587 -66.25 -13.31 -48.77
CA VAL A 587 -65.44 -12.15 -49.22
C VAL A 587 -65.04 -11.26 -48.04
N SER A 588 -65.95 -10.99 -47.09
CA SER A 588 -65.62 -10.18 -45.90
C SER A 588 -64.65 -10.92 -44.97
N LEU A 589 -64.82 -12.22 -44.78
CA LEU A 589 -63.85 -13.07 -44.07
C LEU A 589 -62.50 -13.13 -44.79
N THR A 590 -62.47 -13.26 -46.13
CA THR A 590 -61.22 -13.22 -46.90
C THR A 590 -60.50 -11.87 -46.75
N LYS A 591 -61.23 -10.75 -46.82
CA LYS A 591 -60.66 -9.42 -46.59
C LYS A 591 -60.10 -9.29 -45.17
N ARG A 592 -60.86 -9.75 -44.16
CA ARG A 592 -60.44 -9.74 -42.75
C ARG A 592 -59.25 -10.65 -42.46
N THR A 593 -59.12 -11.78 -43.17
CA THR A 593 -57.91 -12.63 -43.14
C THR A 593 -56.71 -11.92 -43.79
N GLY A 594 -56.93 -11.11 -44.82
CA GLY A 594 -55.90 -10.23 -45.40
C GLY A 594 -55.45 -9.16 -44.40
N GLU A 595 -56.39 -8.45 -43.79
CA GLU A 595 -56.13 -7.44 -42.74
C GLU A 595 -55.31 -8.02 -41.58
N VAL A 596 -55.71 -9.19 -41.06
CA VAL A 596 -54.95 -9.91 -40.01
C VAL A 596 -53.59 -10.42 -40.51
N SER A 597 -53.47 -10.82 -41.78
CA SER A 597 -52.17 -11.18 -42.37
C SER A 597 -51.21 -9.99 -42.37
N ASP A 598 -51.68 -8.81 -42.80
CA ASP A 598 -50.89 -7.58 -42.81
C ASP A 598 -50.53 -7.12 -41.39
N GLU A 599 -51.45 -7.21 -40.42
CA GLU A 599 -51.19 -6.96 -39.00
C GLU A 599 -50.11 -7.92 -38.45
N THR A 600 -50.18 -9.22 -38.74
CA THR A 600 -49.13 -10.17 -38.29
C THR A 600 -47.79 -9.92 -38.97
N GLN A 601 -47.78 -9.42 -40.21
CA GLN A 601 -46.55 -9.02 -40.88
C GLN A 601 -45.96 -7.73 -40.27
N GLU A 602 -46.80 -6.75 -39.90
CA GLU A 602 -46.35 -5.56 -39.17
C GLU A 602 -45.83 -5.91 -37.79
N LEU A 603 -46.51 -6.80 -37.05
CA LEU A 603 -46.05 -7.30 -35.75
C LEU A 603 -44.71 -8.04 -35.87
N ARG A 604 -44.49 -8.83 -36.93
CA ARG A 604 -43.18 -9.44 -37.22
C ARG A 604 -42.10 -8.38 -37.49
N MET A 605 -42.39 -7.31 -38.23
CA MET A 605 -41.45 -6.20 -38.43
C MET A 605 -41.17 -5.44 -37.13
N ARG A 606 -42.19 -5.17 -36.32
CA ARG A 606 -42.01 -4.58 -34.97
C ARG A 606 -41.14 -5.49 -34.09
N LEU A 607 -41.35 -6.81 -34.13
CA LEU A 607 -40.54 -7.79 -33.39
C LEU A 607 -39.07 -7.79 -33.81
N THR A 608 -38.75 -7.77 -35.11
CA THR A 608 -37.35 -7.72 -35.58
C THR A 608 -36.67 -6.39 -35.23
N VAL A 609 -37.38 -5.27 -35.31
CA VAL A 609 -36.89 -3.95 -34.85
C VAL A 609 -36.65 -3.94 -33.34
N LEU A 610 -37.56 -4.48 -32.53
CA LEU A 610 -37.39 -4.60 -31.08
C LEU A 610 -36.25 -5.55 -30.70
N SER A 611 -36.10 -6.67 -31.41
CA SER A 611 -34.97 -7.60 -31.23
C SER A 611 -33.63 -6.93 -31.55
N ARG A 612 -33.55 -6.17 -32.65
CA ARG A 612 -32.35 -5.38 -33.00
C ARG A 612 -32.06 -4.29 -31.98
N LYS A 613 -33.09 -3.58 -31.48
CA LYS A 613 -32.94 -2.60 -30.39
C LYS A 613 -32.44 -3.26 -29.11
N LYS A 614 -33.00 -4.41 -28.72
CA LYS A 614 -32.53 -5.20 -27.56
C LYS A 614 -31.06 -5.61 -27.73
N MET A 615 -30.65 -6.07 -28.92
CA MET A 615 -29.25 -6.42 -29.19
C MET A 615 -28.32 -5.21 -29.06
N VAL A 616 -28.71 -4.03 -29.55
CA VAL A 616 -27.91 -2.79 -29.40
C VAL A 616 -27.81 -2.38 -27.92
N VAL A 617 -28.91 -2.44 -27.17
CA VAL A 617 -28.92 -2.12 -25.73
C VAL A 617 -28.10 -3.13 -24.92
N ASN A 618 -28.20 -4.43 -25.22
CA ASN A 618 -27.36 -5.46 -24.60
C ASN A 618 -25.88 -5.23 -24.90
N ASN A 619 -25.51 -4.92 -26.15
CA ASN A 619 -24.12 -4.65 -26.52
C ASN A 619 -23.56 -3.42 -25.78
N ALA A 620 -24.37 -2.36 -25.61
CA ALA A 620 -24.01 -1.19 -24.82
C ALA A 620 -23.87 -1.52 -23.32
N PHE A 621 -24.79 -2.33 -22.77
CA PHE A 621 -24.68 -2.82 -21.40
C PHE A 621 -23.41 -3.69 -21.20
N ASP A 622 -23.01 -4.48 -22.21
CA ASP A 622 -21.77 -5.25 -22.18
C ASP A 622 -20.49 -4.41 -22.36
N THR A 623 -20.55 -3.20 -22.94
CA THR A 623 -19.42 -2.24 -22.91
C THR A 623 -19.36 -1.51 -21.58
N GLU A 624 -20.48 -0.98 -21.08
CA GLU A 624 -20.60 -0.40 -19.74
C GLU A 624 -20.11 -1.37 -18.65
N LEU A 625 -20.50 -2.64 -18.71
CA LEU A 625 -19.99 -3.66 -17.78
C LEU A 625 -18.48 -3.94 -17.94
N LYS A 626 -17.87 -3.72 -19.10
CA LYS A 626 -16.41 -3.83 -19.27
C LYS A 626 -15.71 -2.61 -18.67
N GLU A 627 -16.23 -1.41 -18.94
CA GLU A 627 -15.71 -0.14 -18.42
C GLU A 627 -15.83 -0.10 -16.88
N ILE A 628 -16.95 -0.53 -16.30
CA ILE A 628 -17.11 -0.74 -14.85
C ILE A 628 -16.07 -1.74 -14.32
N ARG A 629 -15.83 -2.86 -15.02
CA ARG A 629 -14.80 -3.84 -14.60
C ARG A 629 -13.37 -3.27 -14.71
N GLU A 630 -13.12 -2.36 -15.64
CA GLU A 630 -11.85 -1.67 -15.80
C GLU A 630 -11.65 -0.59 -14.73
N HIS A 631 -12.65 0.26 -14.50
CA HIS A 631 -12.67 1.19 -13.37
C HIS A 631 -12.51 0.46 -12.02
N GLN A 632 -13.12 -0.71 -11.83
CA GLN A 632 -12.88 -1.56 -10.65
C GLN A 632 -11.46 -2.13 -10.56
N ARG A 633 -10.73 -2.29 -11.67
CA ARG A 633 -9.29 -2.63 -11.64
C ARG A 633 -8.49 -1.39 -11.26
N ASN A 634 -8.76 -0.25 -11.90
CA ASN A 634 -8.06 1.01 -11.68
C ASN A 634 -8.25 1.51 -10.24
N ILE A 635 -9.45 1.37 -9.66
CA ILE A 635 -9.72 1.65 -8.24
C ILE A 635 -8.92 0.73 -7.33
N ARG A 636 -8.82 -0.58 -7.62
CA ARG A 636 -7.99 -1.51 -6.83
C ARG A 636 -6.50 -1.21 -6.96
N GLN A 637 -6.05 -0.75 -8.13
CA GLN A 637 -4.68 -0.30 -8.33
C GLN A 637 -4.39 0.99 -7.55
N LEU A 638 -5.28 2.00 -7.62
CA LEU A 638 -5.19 3.22 -6.81
C LEU A 638 -5.27 2.94 -5.30
N GLN A 639 -6.05 1.94 -4.86
CA GLN A 639 -6.06 1.47 -3.47
C GLN A 639 -4.72 0.82 -3.08
N HIS A 640 -4.13 0.02 -3.97
CA HIS A 640 -2.79 -0.56 -3.75
C HIS A 640 -1.70 0.53 -3.72
N ASP A 641 -1.75 1.51 -4.62
CA ASP A 641 -0.84 2.66 -4.62
C ASP A 641 -1.07 3.57 -3.40
N MET A 642 -2.30 3.74 -2.92
CA MET A 642 -2.58 4.41 -1.64
C MET A 642 -1.97 3.65 -0.45
N VAL A 643 -2.07 2.32 -0.40
CA VAL A 643 -1.42 1.49 0.63
C VAL A 643 0.11 1.58 0.52
N LYS A 644 0.66 1.63 -0.70
CA LYS A 644 2.09 1.83 -0.97
C LYS A 644 2.57 3.22 -0.54
N ILE A 645 1.82 4.28 -0.83
CA ILE A 645 2.09 5.65 -0.37
C ILE A 645 2.00 5.72 1.15
N ASN A 646 0.96 5.14 1.78
CA ASN A 646 0.81 5.13 3.23
C ASN A 646 1.92 4.33 3.94
N THR A 647 2.38 3.21 3.36
CA THR A 647 3.52 2.43 3.90
C THR A 647 4.88 3.08 3.64
N LEU A 648 5.03 3.89 2.59
CA LEU A 648 6.17 4.79 2.43
C LEU A 648 6.10 5.96 3.42
N LEU A 649 4.92 6.55 3.64
CA LEU A 649 4.72 7.66 4.58
C LEU A 649 5.00 7.24 6.02
N THR A 650 4.55 6.07 6.46
CA THR A 650 4.90 5.56 7.80
C THR A 650 6.38 5.20 7.92
N ARG A 651 7.03 4.69 6.87
CA ARG A 651 8.49 4.52 6.85
C ARG A 651 9.23 5.85 6.93
N HIS A 652 8.78 6.87 6.19
CA HIS A 652 9.35 8.21 6.24
C HIS A 652 9.14 8.87 7.61
N ALA A 653 7.97 8.71 8.23
CA ALA A 653 7.71 9.16 9.59
C ALA A 653 8.62 8.44 10.62
N VAL A 654 8.82 7.12 10.50
CA VAL A 654 9.76 6.38 11.37
C VAL A 654 11.21 6.84 11.15
N VAL A 655 11.62 7.14 9.91
CA VAL A 655 12.96 7.69 9.61
C VAL A 655 13.08 9.13 10.13
N GLN A 656 12.05 9.95 9.99
CA GLN A 656 12.02 11.32 10.51
C GLN A 656 12.10 11.32 12.04
N ASN A 657 11.27 10.55 12.74
CA ASN A 657 11.31 10.42 14.19
C ASN A 657 12.71 9.97 14.67
N LYS A 658 13.37 9.04 13.96
CA LYS A 658 14.75 8.62 14.26
C LYS A 658 15.79 9.71 13.98
N LEU A 659 15.59 10.56 12.99
CA LEU A 659 16.46 11.71 12.74
C LEU A 659 16.25 12.82 13.78
N GLU A 660 15.02 13.01 14.25
CA GLU A 660 14.69 13.94 15.35
C GLU A 660 15.23 13.42 16.70
N GLU A 661 15.11 12.12 16.98
CA GLU A 661 15.70 11.42 18.12
C GLU A 661 17.24 11.52 18.10
N ASN A 662 17.89 11.13 17.00
CA ASN A 662 19.34 11.28 16.82
C ASN A 662 19.80 12.75 16.94
N ASN A 663 19.02 13.72 16.46
CA ASN A 663 19.36 15.14 16.58
C ASN A 663 19.19 15.65 18.01
N LEU A 664 18.18 15.18 18.74
CA LEU A 664 18.00 15.48 20.17
C LEU A 664 19.14 14.87 21.01
N ASP A 665 19.60 13.67 20.67
CA ASP A 665 20.75 13.03 21.32
C ASP A 665 22.05 13.76 20.99
N LEU A 666 22.27 14.18 19.73
CA LEU A 666 23.39 15.05 19.36
C LEU A 666 23.34 16.40 20.07
N GLU A 667 22.16 17.02 20.21
CA GLU A 667 21.99 18.24 21.02
C GLU A 667 22.31 18.00 22.50
N GLN A 668 21.93 16.85 23.07
CA GLN A 668 22.29 16.48 24.44
C GLN A 668 23.80 16.24 24.57
N GLU A 669 24.44 15.58 23.61
CA GLU A 669 25.90 15.42 23.55
C GLU A 669 26.61 16.78 23.44
N PHE A 670 26.16 17.68 22.56
CA PHE A 670 26.76 19.01 22.41
C PHE A 670 26.56 19.87 23.65
N ARG A 671 25.39 19.81 24.31
CA ARG A 671 25.16 20.45 25.62
C ARG A 671 26.01 19.82 26.73
N GLY A 672 26.27 18.51 26.67
CA GLY A 672 27.17 17.80 27.58
C GLY A 672 28.62 18.22 27.40
N LYS A 673 29.11 18.24 26.16
CA LYS A 673 30.45 18.72 25.78
C LYS A 673 30.65 20.20 26.11
N LEU A 674 29.64 21.04 25.89
CA LEU A 674 29.64 22.45 26.30
C LEU A 674 29.77 22.58 27.83
N LYS A 675 28.93 21.88 28.61
CA LYS A 675 29.03 21.88 30.08
C LYS A 675 30.37 21.33 30.59
N HIS A 676 30.95 20.35 29.90
CA HIS A 676 32.27 19.84 30.25
C HIS A 676 33.35 20.91 30.02
N ALA A 677 33.32 21.60 28.88
CA ALA A 677 34.24 22.71 28.58
C ALA A 677 33.99 23.94 29.49
N GLU A 678 32.75 24.21 29.90
CA GLU A 678 32.42 25.22 30.92
C GLU A 678 33.05 24.87 32.27
N LEU A 679 32.95 23.61 32.71
CA LEU A 679 33.58 23.13 33.94
C LEU A 679 35.11 23.12 33.87
N GLU A 680 35.69 22.75 32.72
CA GLU A 680 37.13 22.84 32.47
C GLU A 680 37.60 24.30 32.47
N SER A 681 36.84 25.22 31.87
CA SER A 681 37.13 26.66 31.90
C SER A 681 37.06 27.21 33.33
N ILE A 682 36.06 26.82 34.12
CA ILE A 682 35.95 27.20 35.55
C ILE A 682 37.14 26.62 36.35
N HIS A 683 37.57 25.39 36.08
CA HIS A 683 38.73 24.80 36.74
C HIS A 683 40.04 25.50 36.34
N LEU A 684 40.21 25.86 35.06
CA LEU A 684 41.34 26.65 34.59
C LEU A 684 41.33 28.07 35.18
N GLU A 685 40.16 28.70 35.33
CA GLU A 685 40.02 29.98 36.04
C GLU A 685 40.40 29.87 37.51
N GLN A 686 40.00 28.80 38.21
CA GLN A 686 40.42 28.50 39.58
C GLN A 686 41.93 28.32 39.67
N ASN A 687 42.52 27.48 38.81
CA ASN A 687 43.97 27.27 38.76
C ASN A 687 44.72 28.59 38.46
N VAL A 688 44.17 29.47 37.63
CA VAL A 688 44.72 30.82 37.36
C VAL A 688 44.55 31.77 38.55
N ILE A 689 43.50 31.64 39.36
CA ILE A 689 43.32 32.39 40.63
C ILE A 689 44.34 31.89 41.67
N ASP A 690 44.52 30.58 41.79
CA ASP A 690 45.44 29.97 42.73
C ASP A 690 46.90 30.32 42.37
N LEU A 691 47.30 30.19 41.09
CA LEU A 691 48.60 30.65 40.59
C LEU A 691 48.82 32.17 40.77
N LYS A 692 47.76 32.99 40.68
CA LYS A 692 47.85 34.42 41.03
C LYS A 692 48.06 34.61 42.53
N SER A 693 47.41 33.81 43.38
CA SER A 693 47.59 33.85 44.84
C SER A 693 49.00 33.40 45.25
N GLU A 694 49.54 32.38 44.58
CA GLU A 694 50.90 31.88 44.78
C GLU A 694 51.93 32.89 44.29
N LYS A 695 51.72 33.50 43.11
CA LYS A 695 52.53 34.64 42.65
C LYS A 695 52.49 35.81 43.63
N GLN A 696 51.32 36.14 44.19
CA GLN A 696 51.18 37.20 45.20
C GLN A 696 51.95 36.83 46.48
N ARG A 697 51.86 35.57 46.93
CA ARG A 697 52.59 35.04 48.10
C ARG A 697 54.10 35.01 47.87
N ALA A 698 54.55 34.64 46.67
CA ALA A 698 55.95 34.64 46.26
C ALA A 698 56.51 36.07 46.13
N LEU A 699 55.74 37.02 45.60
CA LEU A 699 56.11 38.44 45.57
C LEU A 699 56.16 39.04 46.98
N GLN A 700 55.24 38.68 47.87
CA GLN A 700 55.33 39.07 49.28
C GLN A 700 56.57 38.47 49.95
N GLY A 701 56.88 37.19 49.67
CA GLY A 701 58.09 36.52 50.15
C GLY A 701 59.38 37.15 49.60
N LEU A 702 59.37 37.62 48.34
CA LEU A 702 60.47 38.37 47.74
C LEU A 702 60.65 39.73 48.44
N ILE A 703 59.57 40.48 48.68
CA ILE A 703 59.61 41.75 49.43
C ILE A 703 60.10 41.52 50.88
N GLU A 704 59.71 40.41 51.51
CA GLU A 704 60.21 40.02 52.83
C GLU A 704 61.72 39.69 52.78
N ALA A 705 62.17 38.96 51.76
CA ALA A 705 63.58 38.64 51.54
C ALA A 705 64.41 39.89 51.22
N GLU A 706 63.90 40.82 50.39
CA GLU A 706 64.52 42.13 50.11
C GLU A 706 64.64 42.97 51.39
N ARG A 707 63.60 43.00 52.23
CA ARG A 707 63.67 43.65 53.56
C ARG A 707 64.73 43.00 54.44
N GLN A 708 64.82 41.68 54.48
CA GLN A 708 65.86 40.99 55.25
C GLN A 708 67.26 41.25 54.67
N MET A 709 67.44 41.26 53.35
CA MET A 709 68.70 41.63 52.69
C MET A 709 69.10 43.06 53.03
N MET A 710 68.20 44.04 52.93
CA MET A 710 68.45 45.43 53.33
C MET A 710 68.77 45.57 54.82
N LEU A 711 68.14 44.77 55.68
CA LEU A 711 68.39 44.76 57.13
C LEU A 711 69.76 44.13 57.45
N TRP A 712 70.14 43.04 56.77
CA TRP A 712 71.47 42.44 56.86
C TRP A 712 72.55 43.32 56.26
N GLU A 713 72.30 43.99 55.13
CA GLU A 713 73.23 44.95 54.54
C GLU A 713 73.42 46.14 55.49
N LYS A 714 72.35 46.68 56.08
CA LYS A 714 72.47 47.72 57.12
C LYS A 714 73.21 47.24 58.37
N LYS A 715 73.03 45.98 58.80
CA LYS A 715 73.84 45.36 59.87
C LYS A 715 75.31 45.24 59.46
N ILE A 716 75.62 44.91 58.21
CA ILE A 716 76.99 44.81 57.68
C ILE A 716 77.62 46.20 57.54
N GLN A 717 76.87 47.21 57.13
CA GLN A 717 77.29 48.62 57.12
C GLN A 717 77.60 49.09 58.55
N LEU A 718 76.68 48.90 59.50
CA LEU A 718 76.92 49.21 60.93
C LEU A 718 78.10 48.42 61.51
N ALA A 719 78.29 47.15 61.12
CA ALA A 719 79.45 46.35 61.55
C ALA A 719 80.76 46.82 60.93
N ARG A 720 80.75 47.30 59.68
CA ARG A 720 81.92 47.94 59.05
C ARG A 720 82.22 49.30 59.67
N GLU A 721 81.20 50.08 60.01
CA GLU A 721 81.34 51.36 60.71
C GLU A 721 81.88 51.18 62.12
N THR A 722 81.38 50.20 62.90
CA THR A 722 81.95 49.90 64.22
C THR A 722 83.32 49.25 64.13
N GLN A 723 83.61 48.41 63.12
CA GLN A 723 84.93 47.85 62.91
C GLN A 723 85.96 48.90 62.43
N ALA A 724 85.54 49.92 61.69
CA ALA A 724 86.37 51.08 61.38
C ALA A 724 86.58 52.00 62.59
N ALA A 725 85.57 52.12 63.47
CA ALA A 725 85.69 52.82 64.75
C ALA A 725 86.51 52.03 65.81
N LEU A 726 86.73 50.72 65.60
CA LEU A 726 87.58 49.84 66.40
C LEU A 726 88.85 49.39 65.64
N ASP A 727 89.32 50.15 64.63
CA ASP A 727 90.58 49.83 63.94
C ASP A 727 91.79 49.95 64.90
N PRO A 728 92.51 48.87 65.22
CA PRO A 728 93.61 48.89 66.18
C PRO A 728 94.84 49.73 65.76
N ASN A 729 94.87 50.26 64.54
CA ASN A 729 95.97 51.10 64.06
C ASN A 729 95.89 52.54 64.58
N VAL A 730 94.72 53.02 65.03
CA VAL A 730 94.57 54.34 65.66
C VAL A 730 95.08 54.29 67.11
N GLY A 731 96.38 54.55 67.29
CA GLY A 731 97.09 54.46 68.57
C GLY A 731 98.35 53.58 68.54
N ALA A 732 98.58 52.85 67.45
CA ALA A 732 99.73 51.95 67.30
C ALA A 732 101.10 52.66 67.14
N THR A 733 101.14 53.98 67.17
CA THR A 733 102.38 54.79 67.19
C THR A 733 102.93 54.95 68.61
N GLU A 734 102.10 55.41 69.55
CA GLU A 734 102.50 55.75 70.93
C GLU A 734 103.05 54.54 71.70
N ILE A 735 102.45 53.36 71.48
CA ILE A 735 102.90 52.11 72.12
C ILE A 735 104.32 51.74 71.66
N ARG A 736 104.63 51.87 70.36
CA ARG A 736 105.95 51.54 69.80
C ARG A 736 107.03 52.52 70.26
N GLU A 737 106.68 53.78 70.52
CA GLU A 737 107.60 54.77 71.07
C GLU A 737 107.96 54.48 72.54
N MET A 738 106.98 54.02 73.34
CA MET A 738 107.23 53.58 74.73
C MET A 738 108.14 52.34 74.80
N GLU A 739 107.92 51.34 73.94
CA GLU A 739 108.78 50.14 73.89
C GLU A 739 110.24 50.48 73.53
N ALA A 740 110.45 51.48 72.66
CA ALA A 740 111.78 51.93 72.24
C ALA A 740 112.58 52.66 73.34
N GLU A 741 111.93 53.29 74.33
CA GLU A 741 112.65 53.88 75.48
C GLU A 741 112.93 52.84 76.59
N ILE A 742 112.03 51.89 76.81
CA ILE A 742 112.26 50.74 77.71
C ILE A 742 113.49 49.93 77.25
N HIS A 743 113.69 49.76 75.94
CA HIS A 743 114.88 49.11 75.40
C HIS A 743 116.16 49.93 75.65
N ARG A 744 116.10 51.27 75.52
CA ARG A 744 117.23 52.18 75.77
C ARG A 744 117.67 52.20 77.24
N MET A 745 116.75 52.08 78.20
CA MET A 745 117.13 51.98 79.62
C MET A 745 117.81 50.64 79.95
N ARG A 746 117.33 49.52 79.40
CA ARG A 746 117.93 48.18 79.61
C ARG A 746 119.37 48.09 79.11
N LEU A 747 119.70 48.79 78.01
CA LEU A 747 121.07 48.85 77.48
C LEU A 747 122.05 49.63 78.38
N ARG A 748 121.62 50.69 79.07
CA ARG A 748 122.47 51.46 80.01
C ARG A 748 122.85 50.63 81.25
N HIS A 749 121.96 49.75 81.71
CA HIS A 749 122.24 48.82 82.82
C HIS A 749 123.31 47.79 82.43
N ALA A 750 123.25 47.27 81.20
CA ALA A 750 124.18 46.25 80.70
C ALA A 750 125.62 46.74 80.47
N SER A 751 125.85 48.05 80.31
CA SER A 751 127.19 48.61 80.14
C SER A 751 127.97 48.79 81.45
N MET A 752 127.26 49.01 82.58
CA MET A 752 127.89 49.19 83.90
C MET A 752 128.51 47.87 84.41
N LEU A 753 127.77 46.77 84.32
CA LEU A 753 128.18 45.45 84.82
C LEU A 753 129.48 44.95 84.16
N LYS A 754 129.60 45.10 82.84
CA LYS A 754 130.77 44.63 82.06
C LYS A 754 132.09 45.34 82.36
N LEU A 755 132.05 46.48 83.06
CA LEU A 755 133.25 47.21 83.50
C LEU A 755 133.69 46.79 84.91
N GLN A 756 132.79 46.16 85.69
CA GLN A 756 133.06 45.66 87.04
C GLN A 756 133.58 44.22 87.03
N GLU A 757 133.05 43.35 86.18
CA GLU A 757 133.47 41.94 86.04
C GLU A 757 134.95 41.79 85.62
N LYS A 758 135.45 42.66 84.75
CA LYS A 758 136.83 42.61 84.23
C LYS A 758 137.91 42.80 85.29
N MET A 759 137.61 43.48 86.40
CA MET A 759 138.58 43.71 87.49
C MET A 759 138.62 42.56 88.51
N ILE A 760 137.61 41.68 88.49
CA ILE A 760 137.47 40.56 89.43
C ILE A 760 138.16 39.30 88.86
N ALA A 761 137.96 39.02 87.57
CA ALA A 761 138.39 37.80 86.90
C ALA A 761 139.91 37.53 86.88
N GLU A 762 140.76 38.54 87.15
CA GLU A 762 142.22 38.36 87.22
C GLU A 762 142.74 38.06 88.65
N MET A 763 142.02 38.48 89.70
CA MET A 763 142.42 38.21 91.09
C MET A 763 142.05 36.79 91.57
N GLU A 764 140.87 36.29 91.17
CA GLU A 764 140.34 34.97 91.58
C GLU A 764 141.28 33.82 91.19
N LYS A 765 142.00 33.96 90.08
CA LYS A 765 142.84 32.92 89.45
C LYS A 765 144.06 32.48 90.29
N SER A 766 144.34 33.17 91.40
CA SER A 766 145.47 32.89 92.30
C SER A 766 145.07 32.29 93.65
N VAL A 767 143.89 32.62 94.19
CA VAL A 767 143.44 32.21 95.53
C VAL A 767 142.97 30.75 95.55
N TYR A 768 142.43 30.26 94.43
CA TYR A 768 142.03 28.85 94.22
C TYR A 768 143.12 27.80 94.45
N ARG A 769 144.37 28.19 94.75
CA ARG A 769 145.45 27.28 95.18
C ARG A 769 145.57 27.09 96.70
N ARG A 770 144.84 27.84 97.54
CA ARG A 770 144.93 27.74 99.02
C ARG A 770 143.75 27.02 99.70
N GLU A 771 142.54 27.05 99.15
CA GLU A 771 141.38 26.36 99.76
C GLU A 771 141.45 24.82 99.71
N SER A 772 142.33 24.24 98.89
CA SER A 772 142.48 22.77 98.78
C SER A 772 143.05 22.09 100.05
N ILE A 773 143.28 22.81 101.14
CA ILE A 773 143.80 22.29 102.42
C ILE A 773 142.97 22.79 103.63
N ALA A 774 141.64 22.86 103.50
CA ALA A 774 140.72 23.19 104.60
C ALA A 774 139.42 22.36 104.56
N THR A 775 139.52 21.04 104.38
CA THR A 775 138.34 20.16 104.31
C THR A 775 137.62 19.97 105.65
N ARG A 776 136.27 19.89 105.59
CA ARG A 776 135.30 19.59 106.68
C ARG A 776 135.00 20.84 107.54
N THR A 777 133.74 21.11 107.94
CA THR A 777 132.78 20.15 108.52
C THR A 777 131.29 20.60 108.43
N LYS A 778 130.38 19.70 107.99
CA LYS A 778 128.89 19.70 108.10
C LYS A 778 128.11 20.83 107.37
N THR A 779 126.97 20.70 106.64
CA THR A 779 125.76 19.80 106.55
C THR A 779 124.55 20.20 107.43
N LYS A 780 123.25 20.18 107.02
CA LYS A 780 122.54 19.98 105.71
C LYS A 780 120.98 20.00 105.88
N GLY A 781 120.20 20.45 104.87
CA GLY A 781 118.75 20.13 104.67
C GLY A 781 117.71 21.09 105.29
N LYS A 782 116.37 20.95 105.16
CA LYS A 782 115.43 20.19 104.25
C LYS A 782 113.96 20.63 104.60
N GLY A 783 112.86 20.57 103.82
CA GLY A 783 112.57 20.36 102.38
C GLY A 783 111.49 19.29 102.06
N GLY A 784 110.27 19.68 101.59
CA GLY A 784 109.23 18.74 101.09
C GLY A 784 107.83 19.34 100.77
N GLY A 785 106.98 18.60 100.01
CA GLY A 785 105.55 18.94 99.76
C GLY A 785 104.93 18.38 98.46
N GLN A 786 104.41 17.13 98.46
CA GLN A 786 103.82 16.48 97.27
C GLN A 786 102.60 15.62 97.65
N MET A 787 101.38 16.10 97.40
CA MET A 787 100.13 15.31 97.61
C MET A 787 98.90 15.81 96.81
N SER A 788 98.72 17.12 96.60
CA SER A 788 97.47 17.67 96.03
C SER A 788 97.19 17.35 94.55
N LEU A 789 98.22 16.94 93.80
CA LEU A 789 98.13 16.72 92.35
C LEU A 789 97.34 15.47 91.92
N GLN A 790 97.21 14.45 92.76
CA GLN A 790 96.54 13.20 92.36
C GLN A 790 95.00 13.30 92.32
N ASN A 791 94.37 14.07 93.22
CA ASN A 791 92.91 14.19 93.24
C ASN A 791 92.38 15.00 92.05
N ALA A 792 93.08 16.06 91.63
CA ALA A 792 92.69 16.87 90.48
C ALA A 792 92.66 16.06 89.16
N ILE A 793 93.54 15.06 89.02
CA ILE A 793 93.59 14.18 87.85
C ILE A 793 92.37 13.24 87.80
N ALA A 794 91.87 12.80 88.96
CA ALA A 794 90.70 11.91 89.04
C ALA A 794 89.42 12.60 88.53
N ASP A 795 89.15 13.84 88.94
CA ASP A 795 87.93 14.57 88.53
C ASP A 795 87.99 14.99 87.04
N LEU A 796 89.16 15.35 86.53
CA LEU A 796 89.35 15.59 85.09
C LEU A 796 89.10 14.30 84.29
N THR A 797 89.60 13.16 84.76
CA THR A 797 89.35 11.84 84.13
C THR A 797 87.87 11.44 84.17
N LYS A 798 87.08 11.97 85.13
CA LYS A 798 85.63 11.75 85.23
C LYS A 798 84.87 12.63 84.23
N LYS A 799 85.23 13.92 84.13
CA LYS A 799 84.66 14.87 83.15
C LYS A 799 84.95 14.49 81.70
N ILE A 800 86.17 14.04 81.40
CA ILE A 800 86.51 13.49 80.07
C ILE A 800 85.61 12.30 79.71
N ARG A 801 85.17 11.52 80.70
CA ARG A 801 84.31 10.35 80.51
C ARG A 801 82.84 10.71 80.26
N THR A 802 82.32 11.78 80.87
CA THR A 802 80.99 12.30 80.52
C THR A 802 81.03 12.94 79.13
N THR A 803 82.02 13.79 78.82
CA THR A 803 82.14 14.39 77.48
C THR A 803 82.34 13.36 76.36
N LEU A 804 82.81 12.15 76.66
CA LEU A 804 82.89 11.01 75.72
C LEU A 804 81.61 10.15 75.66
N SER A 805 80.65 10.33 76.58
CA SER A 805 79.25 9.89 76.40
C SER A 805 78.51 10.92 75.57
N ASP A 806 78.60 12.19 75.96
CA ASP A 806 77.99 13.33 75.26
C ASP A 806 78.43 13.35 73.78
N LEU A 807 79.71 13.10 73.46
CA LEU A 807 80.18 12.98 72.08
C LEU A 807 79.57 11.79 71.33
N ARG A 808 79.31 10.66 72.00
CA ARG A 808 78.74 9.45 71.37
C ARG A 808 77.24 9.58 71.15
N GLU A 809 76.55 10.29 72.03
CA GLU A 809 75.16 10.68 71.84
C GLU A 809 75.08 11.68 70.67
N CYS A 810 75.98 12.66 70.60
CA CYS A 810 76.13 13.51 69.41
C CYS A 810 76.53 12.74 68.13
N ASP A 811 77.38 11.72 68.19
CA ASP A 811 77.73 10.87 67.02
C ASP A 811 76.54 10.00 66.59
N GLN A 812 75.68 9.56 67.53
CA GLN A 812 74.42 8.88 67.22
C GLN A 812 73.37 9.83 66.63
N ASP A 813 73.25 11.06 67.14
CA ASP A 813 72.41 12.10 66.57
C ASP A 813 72.92 12.50 65.17
N VAL A 814 74.23 12.62 64.96
CA VAL A 814 74.83 12.82 63.63
C VAL A 814 74.57 11.62 62.72
N GLY A 815 74.60 10.38 63.23
CA GLY A 815 74.25 9.18 62.47
C GLY A 815 72.77 9.09 62.08
N THR A 816 71.86 9.53 62.94
CA THR A 816 70.42 9.61 62.62
C THR A 816 70.11 10.80 61.70
N LEU A 817 70.84 11.91 61.82
CA LEU A 817 70.79 13.04 60.88
C LEU A 817 71.39 12.68 59.51
N GLN A 818 72.43 11.86 59.45
CA GLN A 818 73.00 11.35 58.19
C GLN A 818 72.06 10.35 57.52
N SER A 819 71.49 9.39 58.25
CA SER A 819 70.53 8.44 57.67
C SER A 819 69.17 9.06 57.30
N SER A 820 68.74 10.12 58.00
CA SER A 820 67.60 10.95 57.56
C SER A 820 67.96 11.85 56.37
N HIS A 821 69.19 12.39 56.30
CA HIS A 821 69.69 13.09 55.12
C HIS A 821 69.75 12.18 53.88
N ASP A 822 70.24 10.95 54.02
CA ASP A 822 70.39 10.01 52.89
C ASP A 822 69.05 9.42 52.44
N SER A 823 68.10 9.24 53.36
CA SER A 823 66.71 8.90 53.00
C SER A 823 65.96 10.07 52.36
N LEU A 824 66.23 11.32 52.76
CA LEU A 824 65.75 12.52 52.06
C LEU A 824 66.44 12.71 50.70
N ALA A 825 67.73 12.39 50.57
CA ALA A 825 68.48 12.50 49.32
C ALA A 825 68.03 11.45 48.29
N THR A 826 67.73 10.22 48.73
CA THR A 826 67.14 9.19 47.86
C THR A 826 65.70 9.52 47.50
N GLN A 827 64.87 10.04 48.42
CA GLN A 827 63.54 10.57 48.09
C GLN A 827 63.62 11.74 47.10
N LEU A 828 64.59 12.65 47.24
CA LEU A 828 64.85 13.71 46.26
C LEU A 828 65.30 13.15 44.91
N GLN A 829 66.15 12.13 44.88
CA GLN A 829 66.62 11.50 43.64
C GLN A 829 65.49 10.78 42.90
N ASP A 830 64.60 10.09 43.61
CA ASP A 830 63.44 9.43 43.00
C ASP A 830 62.32 10.44 42.66
N ALA A 831 62.19 11.55 43.41
CA ALA A 831 61.39 12.70 43.00
C ALA A 831 61.94 13.33 41.71
N THR A 832 63.25 13.57 41.60
CA THR A 832 63.90 14.08 40.37
C THR A 832 63.75 13.10 39.20
N ARG A 833 63.83 11.77 39.44
CA ARG A 833 63.55 10.75 38.41
C ARG A 833 62.09 10.72 37.97
N SER A 834 61.15 10.89 38.89
CA SER A 834 59.72 10.93 38.54
C SER A 834 59.35 12.23 37.82
N ILE A 835 59.96 13.37 38.20
CA ILE A 835 59.89 14.63 37.45
C ILE A 835 60.46 14.46 36.04
N GLY A 836 61.71 13.98 35.89
CA GLY A 836 62.29 13.73 34.56
C GLY A 836 61.52 12.70 33.73
N GLY A 837 60.88 11.72 34.39
CA GLY A 837 59.97 10.76 33.78
C GLY A 837 58.57 11.30 33.46
N LEU A 838 58.21 12.48 33.98
CA LEU A 838 57.03 13.26 33.61
C LEU A 838 57.39 14.26 32.50
N GLU A 839 58.51 14.98 32.60
CA GLU A 839 59.07 15.86 31.55
C GLU A 839 59.27 15.09 30.23
N ALA A 840 59.79 13.86 30.29
CA ALA A 840 59.93 13.00 29.11
C ALA A 840 58.58 12.60 28.50
N LYS A 841 57.54 12.41 29.33
CA LYS A 841 56.17 12.14 28.85
C LYS A 841 55.49 13.39 28.32
N GLU A 842 55.74 14.54 28.93
CA GLU A 842 55.26 15.84 28.46
C GLU A 842 55.90 16.15 27.10
N ALA A 843 57.20 15.95 26.92
CA ALA A 843 57.87 16.07 25.62
C ALA A 843 57.33 15.08 24.57
N GLN A 844 57.01 13.84 24.96
CA GLN A 844 56.34 12.88 24.06
C GLN A 844 54.92 13.34 23.70
N LEU A 845 54.09 13.73 24.67
CA LEU A 845 52.72 14.19 24.45
C LEU A 845 52.68 15.50 23.63
N LEU A 846 53.60 16.43 23.88
CA LEU A 846 53.75 17.64 23.06
C LEU A 846 54.14 17.29 21.62
N SER A 847 55.06 16.33 21.41
CA SER A 847 55.39 15.82 20.07
C SER A 847 54.21 15.12 19.39
N GLU A 848 53.44 14.32 20.13
CA GLU A 848 52.23 13.67 19.62
C GLU A 848 51.16 14.70 19.24
N ILE A 849 50.90 15.70 20.10
CA ILE A 849 50.02 16.85 19.82
C ILE A 849 50.50 17.60 18.58
N ASP A 850 51.80 17.88 18.44
CA ASP A 850 52.35 18.57 17.27
C ASP A 850 52.15 17.76 15.98
N THR A 851 52.37 16.44 16.01
CA THR A 851 52.09 15.59 14.84
C THR A 851 50.58 15.46 14.56
N PHE A 852 49.73 15.53 15.57
CA PHE A 852 48.27 15.50 15.40
C PHE A 852 47.75 16.82 14.83
N MET A 853 48.22 17.96 15.34
CA MET A 853 47.93 19.29 14.80
C MET A 853 48.35 19.40 13.33
N ARG A 854 49.57 19.00 12.98
CA ARG A 854 50.04 18.97 11.58
C ARG A 854 49.19 18.06 10.69
N LYS A 855 48.71 16.90 11.19
CA LYS A 855 47.76 16.04 10.48
C LYS A 855 46.39 16.72 10.29
N CYS A 856 45.86 17.37 11.32
CA CYS A 856 44.60 18.13 11.25
C CYS A 856 44.68 19.29 10.27
N GLU A 857 45.78 20.05 10.25
CA GLU A 857 46.04 21.11 9.26
C GLU A 857 46.12 20.55 7.84
N LEU A 858 46.78 19.40 7.64
CA LEU A 858 46.90 18.77 6.33
C LEU A 858 45.54 18.28 5.81
N ILE A 859 44.72 17.66 6.68
CA ILE A 859 43.34 17.25 6.37
C ILE A 859 42.43 18.47 6.11
N ALA A 860 42.57 19.55 6.89
CA ALA A 860 41.83 20.80 6.69
C ALA A 860 42.18 21.45 5.33
N ASN A 861 43.45 21.48 4.96
CA ASN A 861 43.89 21.98 3.65
C ASN A 861 43.42 21.07 2.49
N GLN A 862 43.48 19.75 2.66
CA GLN A 862 43.01 18.79 1.66
C GLN A 862 41.48 18.88 1.44
N THR A 863 40.71 19.00 2.52
CA THR A 863 39.25 19.20 2.42
C THR A 863 38.89 20.58 1.87
N LEU A 864 39.65 21.64 2.18
CA LEU A 864 39.48 22.96 1.55
C LEU A 864 39.75 22.90 0.03
N LEU A 865 40.77 22.14 -0.40
CA LEU A 865 41.08 21.92 -1.81
C LEU A 865 39.95 21.15 -2.52
N GLN A 866 39.47 20.06 -1.91
CA GLN A 866 38.33 19.28 -2.42
C GLN A 866 37.04 20.11 -2.48
N GLN A 867 36.76 20.96 -1.48
CA GLN A 867 35.63 21.90 -1.53
C GLN A 867 35.77 22.93 -2.64
N ARG A 868 36.99 23.45 -2.90
CA ARG A 868 37.26 24.35 -4.04
C ARG A 868 37.06 23.65 -5.39
N GLN A 869 37.48 22.39 -5.52
CA GLN A 869 37.21 21.57 -6.71
C GLN A 869 35.71 21.29 -6.89
N ALA A 870 35.01 20.89 -5.81
CA ALA A 870 33.57 20.62 -5.80
C ALA A 870 32.69 21.88 -5.97
N ARG A 871 33.24 23.08 -5.79
CA ARG A 871 32.64 24.34 -6.26
C ARG A 871 32.84 24.49 -7.77
N ARG A 872 34.08 24.40 -8.28
CA ARG A 872 34.38 24.48 -9.73
C ARG A 872 33.56 23.49 -10.57
N TYR A 873 33.37 22.25 -10.10
CA TYR A 873 32.53 21.26 -10.79
C TYR A 873 31.03 21.62 -10.77
N ARG A 874 30.54 22.26 -9.69
CA ARG A 874 29.18 22.85 -9.65
C ARG A 874 29.07 24.04 -10.58
N ASP A 875 30.02 24.97 -10.55
CA ASP A 875 30.04 26.14 -11.44
C ASP A 875 30.05 25.71 -12.92
N PHE A 876 30.70 24.59 -13.24
CA PHE A 876 30.70 23.97 -14.56
C PHE A 876 29.33 23.33 -14.90
N GLN A 877 28.76 22.53 -13.99
CA GLN A 877 27.43 21.93 -14.14
C GLN A 877 26.30 22.99 -14.24
N GLU A 878 26.46 24.13 -13.56
CA GLU A 878 25.56 25.28 -13.56
C GLU A 878 25.85 26.27 -14.71
N GLY A 879 26.75 25.93 -15.64
CA GLY A 879 27.06 26.70 -16.86
C GLY A 879 27.74 28.05 -16.63
N ARG A 880 28.22 28.32 -15.42
CA ARG A 880 28.81 29.61 -14.99
C ARG A 880 30.34 29.61 -14.94
N TYR A 881 30.99 28.47 -15.15
CA TYR A 881 32.46 28.37 -15.14
C TYR A 881 33.10 29.01 -16.39
N THR A 882 33.81 30.12 -16.19
CA THR A 882 34.65 30.74 -17.23
C THR A 882 36.07 30.16 -17.20
N PHE A 883 36.53 29.60 -18.31
CA PHE A 883 37.94 29.25 -18.49
C PHE A 883 38.83 30.50 -18.43
N LEU A 884 40.00 30.40 -17.78
CA LEU A 884 40.94 31.51 -17.62
C LEU A 884 41.43 32.05 -18.97
N VAL A 885 41.63 31.16 -19.94
CA VAL A 885 41.89 31.48 -21.35
C VAL A 885 40.68 31.05 -22.18
N LYS A 886 40.19 31.97 -23.01
CA LYS A 886 38.93 31.79 -23.77
C LYS A 886 39.14 30.96 -25.04
N ASP A 887 40.24 31.19 -25.76
CA ASP A 887 40.55 30.50 -27.00
C ASP A 887 40.82 28.99 -26.78
N PRO A 888 40.43 28.11 -27.72
CA PRO A 888 40.64 26.68 -27.60
C PRO A 888 42.10 26.26 -27.81
N GLU A 889 42.80 26.85 -28.79
CA GLU A 889 44.18 26.47 -29.14
C GLU A 889 45.19 26.91 -28.07
N GLN A 890 45.01 28.11 -27.52
CA GLN A 890 45.84 28.62 -26.42
C GLN A 890 45.68 27.79 -25.14
N ARG A 891 44.52 27.16 -24.90
CA ARG A 891 44.34 26.23 -23.77
C ARG A 891 45.17 24.95 -23.91
N GLY A 892 45.42 24.47 -25.13
CA GLY A 892 46.36 23.38 -25.38
C GLY A 892 47.79 23.79 -25.05
N ALA A 893 48.24 24.91 -25.64
CA ALA A 893 49.57 25.44 -25.41
C ALA A 893 49.83 25.79 -23.93
N GLU A 894 48.84 26.32 -23.19
CA GLU A 894 48.99 26.52 -21.74
C GLU A 894 48.99 25.21 -20.95
N ALA A 895 48.21 24.20 -21.34
CA ALA A 895 48.25 22.89 -20.66
C ALA A 895 49.64 22.25 -20.76
N GLU A 896 50.23 22.21 -21.96
CA GLU A 896 51.60 21.75 -22.20
C GLU A 896 52.64 22.59 -21.42
N ARG A 897 52.42 23.91 -21.34
CA ARG A 897 53.28 24.84 -20.58
C ARG A 897 53.15 24.72 -19.06
N GLN A 898 52.05 24.16 -18.56
CA GLN A 898 51.92 23.76 -17.15
C GLN A 898 52.46 22.34 -16.91
N GLN A 899 52.25 21.38 -17.82
CA GLN A 899 52.84 20.03 -17.74
C GLN A 899 54.37 20.10 -17.72
N SER A 900 54.99 20.80 -18.68
CA SER A 900 56.44 21.03 -18.68
C SER A 900 56.97 21.75 -17.43
N ARG A 901 56.15 22.53 -16.72
CA ARG A 901 56.48 23.08 -15.39
C ARG A 901 56.40 22.02 -14.29
N LEU A 902 55.39 21.15 -14.31
CA LEU A 902 55.28 20.03 -13.37
C LEU A 902 56.41 19.02 -13.56
N ASP A 903 56.81 18.73 -14.81
CA ASP A 903 57.97 17.89 -15.14
C ASP A 903 59.28 18.51 -14.65
N ASN A 904 59.46 19.83 -14.83
CA ASN A 904 60.62 20.55 -14.28
C ASN A 904 60.62 20.59 -12.74
N ILE A 905 59.46 20.61 -12.09
CA ILE A 905 59.36 20.49 -10.62
C ILE A 905 59.68 19.06 -10.19
N ALA A 906 59.22 18.05 -10.92
CA ALA A 906 59.50 16.64 -10.64
C ALA A 906 60.98 16.27 -10.83
N THR A 907 61.69 16.88 -11.79
CA THR A 907 63.14 16.70 -11.93
C THR A 907 63.92 17.43 -10.84
N VAL A 908 63.55 18.66 -10.46
CA VAL A 908 64.16 19.38 -9.34
C VAL A 908 63.96 18.63 -8.01
N LEU A 909 62.76 18.08 -7.75
CA LEU A 909 62.50 17.25 -6.57
C LEU A 909 63.39 16.00 -6.56
N ARG A 910 63.54 15.31 -7.70
CA ARG A 910 64.41 14.12 -7.79
C ARG A 910 65.88 14.44 -7.49
N VAL A 911 66.38 15.60 -7.93
CA VAL A 911 67.74 16.07 -7.58
C VAL A 911 67.86 16.32 -6.07
N ILE A 912 66.89 16.98 -5.46
CA ILE A 912 66.87 17.23 -4.00
C ILE A 912 66.81 15.90 -3.20
N GLU A 913 66.11 14.89 -3.71
CA GLU A 913 66.07 13.54 -3.12
C GLU A 913 67.37 12.75 -3.26
N GLU A 914 68.16 13.03 -4.29
CA GLU A 914 69.50 12.46 -4.50
C GLU A 914 70.56 13.18 -3.64
N GLU A 915 70.42 14.50 -3.40
CA GLU A 915 71.33 15.29 -2.58
C GLU A 915 71.13 15.13 -1.06
N TYR A 916 69.89 14.95 -0.57
CA TYR A 916 69.57 15.04 0.87
C TYR A 916 68.99 13.77 1.53
N GLY A 917 68.75 12.69 0.77
CA GLY A 917 68.49 11.35 1.32
C GLY A 917 67.08 11.10 1.90
N GLU A 918 66.92 9.95 2.57
CA GLU A 918 65.60 9.37 2.90
C GLU A 918 64.74 10.21 3.85
N THR A 919 65.35 11.05 4.70
CA THR A 919 64.64 11.95 5.61
C THR A 919 63.93 13.10 4.89
N VAL A 920 64.32 13.43 3.65
CA VAL A 920 63.58 14.38 2.81
C VAL A 920 62.45 13.68 2.06
N LYS A 921 62.64 12.42 1.63
CA LYS A 921 61.62 11.65 0.90
C LYS A 921 60.31 11.52 1.68
N THR A 922 60.38 11.14 2.95
CA THR A 922 59.20 11.01 3.83
C THR A 922 58.46 12.33 4.08
N ASN A 923 59.17 13.46 4.06
CA ASN A 923 58.55 14.79 4.18
C ASN A 923 57.97 15.29 2.83
N MET A 924 58.43 14.76 1.70
CA MET A 924 58.01 15.17 0.34
C MET A 924 56.98 14.22 -0.32
N GLU A 925 56.67 13.06 0.28
CA GLU A 925 55.60 12.16 -0.17
C GLU A 925 54.27 12.85 -0.55
N PRO A 926 53.76 13.86 0.20
CA PRO A 926 52.54 14.56 -0.20
C PRO A 926 52.65 15.25 -1.56
N ILE A 927 53.83 15.79 -1.91
CA ILE A 927 54.08 16.47 -3.19
C ILE A 927 54.19 15.45 -4.32
N HIS A 928 54.82 14.29 -4.09
CA HIS A 928 54.80 13.17 -5.03
C HIS A 928 53.39 12.64 -5.28
N SER A 929 52.56 12.54 -4.24
CA SER A 929 51.15 12.13 -4.39
C SER A 929 50.35 13.11 -5.26
N PHE A 930 50.64 14.41 -5.14
CA PHE A 930 50.03 15.46 -5.94
C PHE A 930 50.52 15.45 -7.40
N LEU A 931 51.82 15.25 -7.63
CA LEU A 931 52.39 15.11 -8.98
C LEU A 931 51.89 13.85 -9.68
N ALA A 932 51.81 12.72 -8.98
CA ALA A 932 51.22 11.48 -9.50
C ALA A 932 49.73 11.66 -9.86
N ALA A 933 48.95 12.34 -9.01
CA ALA A 933 47.55 12.66 -9.31
C ALA A 933 47.39 13.64 -10.49
N GLY A 934 48.34 14.56 -10.69
CA GLY A 934 48.38 15.47 -11.84
C GLY A 934 48.76 14.76 -13.15
N LEU A 935 49.68 13.80 -13.10
CA LEU A 935 50.12 13.00 -14.26
C LEU A 935 49.16 11.86 -14.62
N ALA A 936 48.28 11.45 -13.70
CA ALA A 936 47.24 10.44 -13.93
C ALA A 936 46.07 10.94 -14.79
N VAL A 937 46.01 12.23 -15.14
CA VAL A 937 45.04 12.77 -16.11
C VAL A 937 45.63 12.68 -17.52
N ARG A 938 45.40 11.54 -18.18
CA ARG A 938 45.88 11.25 -19.53
C ARG A 938 44.87 10.44 -20.33
#